data_AF-A0A1H2R5J7-F1
#
_entry.id   AF-A0A1H2R5J7-F1
#
_cell.length_a   1.000
_cell.length_b   1.000
_cell.length_c   1.000
_cell.angle_alpha   90.00
_cell.angle_beta   90.00
_cell.angle_gamma   90.00
#
_symmetry.space_group_name_H-M   'P 1'
#
loop_
_entity.id
_entity.type
_entity.pdbx_description
1 polymer ?
#
loop_
_entity_poly.entity_id
_entity_poly.type
_entity_poly.pdbx_seq_one_letter_code
_entity_poly.pdbx_strand_id
1 'polypeptide(L)'
;MQKLTCIICNSSHVTPLQKKSRDGSYINLIKCKYCGHLFQSAKQYTDIYSNGKFSQEARGSIIPNDAKIKQLDESAIDRFIFYKSFFKEMENILEVGSSIGSFVHLLKIYGKNTMGLEPDFEYCSFSKDQYGFEQYHDFLENFKSSNKWDGVISFHVLEHIQDPHNFLLNIYELLDNKGTLLIECPSLDIHFSGNMNKFIWKPHIHYFTISSLYYLVSLYYDVEYIGFRNNSLYVLGKKSLSKKNEIKNIQLYKYKFLSKSMYLINSNQYIHSYFKFGLNHVVSNPTNLKKIIPFINKKLCFKKYELNESRKGKEIPLSHVSVYSLGNIGDTILSKCVRSIFNECNNSLSWNLIPVKKTVNSNSIMQINESEMLVIGGGGLFLPDTNKNNISGWQWACGKDSLNQIKIPIVFFAVGYNYFKGQHPESLFVENLKEFVKKSSFFGVRNSGSRKKIIELVGTQFEEKIVFQPCPTTLISKLYSLPEKKRTKNIAFNVAFDRYDKRFGKNIYLILSQIASAAKRLDDLGYNIYLVNHIKKDATFSLSLDNASVPYVNVDLSGEFPDKAIEFYKQMDVVIGMRGHAQMIPFGLNCGIITLGSHDKMKWFLEDIDSLDFYIDITEEPEYLSDAIFNKFMCLYGDNYKFNNTIQRIKKKQDDLYNITLSNMHKILHLLKNQVD
;
A
#
# COMPACT_ATOMS: atom_id res chain seq x y z
N MET A 1 -40.86 0.07 -39.23
CA MET A 1 -39.57 -0.27 -38.56
C MET A 1 -38.93 1.03 -38.07
N GLN A 2 -38.68 1.18 -36.77
CA GLN A 2 -37.94 2.35 -36.25
C GLN A 2 -36.52 2.36 -36.86
N LYS A 3 -36.14 3.46 -37.48
CA LYS A 3 -34.81 3.62 -38.10
C LYS A 3 -33.77 3.65 -37.00
N LEU A 4 -32.84 2.70 -36.99
CA LEU A 4 -31.79 2.59 -35.99
C LEU A 4 -30.81 3.77 -36.13
N THR A 5 -30.72 4.61 -35.11
CA THR A 5 -29.80 5.77 -35.05
C THR A 5 -28.76 5.57 -33.95
N CYS A 6 -27.66 6.32 -34.03
CA CYS A 6 -26.66 6.33 -32.96
C CYS A 6 -27.16 7.13 -31.76
N ILE A 7 -27.16 6.51 -30.57
CA ILE A 7 -27.59 7.17 -29.32
C ILE A 7 -26.74 8.40 -28.93
N ILE A 8 -25.50 8.52 -29.42
CA ILE A 8 -24.59 9.61 -29.09
C ILE A 8 -24.72 10.84 -30.01
N CYS A 9 -25.00 10.62 -31.29
CA CYS A 9 -24.93 11.69 -32.30
C CYS A 9 -26.11 11.72 -33.27
N ASN A 10 -27.14 10.91 -33.02
CA ASN A 10 -28.36 10.79 -33.83
C ASN A 10 -28.16 10.41 -35.31
N SER A 11 -26.92 10.14 -35.75
CA SER A 11 -26.64 9.73 -37.12
C SER A 11 -27.34 8.41 -37.47
N SER A 12 -28.01 8.36 -38.62
CA SER A 12 -28.58 7.13 -39.19
C SER A 12 -27.54 6.26 -39.89
N HIS A 13 -26.28 6.70 -40.00
CA HIS A 13 -25.20 5.92 -40.63
C HIS A 13 -24.60 4.94 -39.62
N VAL A 14 -25.35 3.89 -39.32
CA VAL A 14 -24.94 2.81 -38.40
C VAL A 14 -24.77 1.48 -39.14
N THR A 15 -24.00 0.56 -38.56
CA THR A 15 -23.79 -0.78 -39.12
C THR A 15 -23.86 -1.81 -37.99
N PRO A 16 -24.78 -2.79 -38.07
CA PRO A 16 -24.83 -3.88 -37.10
C PRO A 16 -23.62 -4.81 -37.29
N LEU A 17 -23.16 -5.40 -36.19
CA LEU A 17 -22.08 -6.37 -36.16
C LEU A 17 -22.23 -7.31 -34.97
N GLN A 18 -21.67 -8.50 -35.07
CA GLN A 18 -21.65 -9.45 -33.97
C GLN A 18 -20.21 -9.70 -33.53
N LYS A 19 -19.97 -9.72 -32.21
CA LYS A 19 -18.65 -9.99 -31.64
C LYS A 19 -18.74 -10.99 -30.52
N LYS A 20 -17.72 -11.83 -30.41
CA LYS A 20 -17.55 -12.73 -29.28
C LYS A 20 -17.13 -11.90 -28.06
N SER A 21 -17.77 -12.10 -26.92
CA SER A 21 -17.47 -11.45 -25.65
C SER A 21 -16.49 -12.26 -24.80
N ARG A 22 -16.12 -11.68 -23.66
CA ARG A 22 -15.13 -12.23 -22.72
C ARG A 22 -15.54 -13.57 -22.12
N ASP A 23 -16.83 -13.79 -21.95
CA ASP A 23 -17.44 -15.04 -21.49
C ASP A 23 -17.64 -16.07 -22.61
N GLY A 24 -17.27 -15.72 -23.85
CA GLY A 24 -17.38 -16.59 -25.02
C GLY A 24 -18.74 -16.54 -25.73
N SER A 25 -19.73 -15.82 -25.18
CA SER A 25 -21.02 -15.60 -25.86
C SER A 25 -20.88 -14.62 -27.03
N TYR A 26 -21.90 -14.53 -27.89
CA TYR A 26 -21.92 -13.57 -28.99
C TYR A 26 -22.86 -12.42 -28.67
N ILE A 27 -22.34 -11.19 -28.78
CA ILE A 27 -23.06 -9.96 -28.51
C ILE A 27 -23.30 -9.21 -29.82
N ASN A 28 -24.56 -8.79 -30.02
CA ASN A 28 -24.94 -7.96 -31.16
C ASN A 28 -24.67 -6.49 -30.81
N LEU A 29 -23.89 -5.83 -31.66
CA LEU A 29 -23.42 -4.47 -31.49
C LEU A 29 -23.77 -3.64 -32.73
N ILE A 30 -23.75 -2.32 -32.56
CA ILE A 30 -24.05 -1.34 -33.59
C ILE A 30 -22.91 -0.34 -33.62
N LYS A 31 -22.26 -0.17 -34.76
CA LYS A 31 -21.19 0.81 -34.96
C LYS A 31 -21.70 2.02 -35.71
N CYS A 32 -21.54 3.20 -35.14
CA CYS A 32 -21.77 4.46 -35.83
C CYS A 32 -20.58 4.80 -36.74
N LYS A 33 -20.84 5.02 -38.03
CA LYS A 33 -19.83 5.47 -39.00
C LYS A 33 -19.50 6.96 -38.89
N TYR A 34 -20.38 7.74 -38.25
CA TYR A 34 -20.16 9.16 -38.04
C TYR A 34 -19.22 9.42 -36.86
N CYS A 35 -19.61 9.15 -35.61
CA CYS A 35 -18.79 9.42 -34.43
C CYS A 35 -17.86 8.27 -34.00
N GLY A 36 -18.00 7.08 -34.60
CA GLY A 36 -17.18 5.91 -34.26
C GLY A 36 -17.66 5.11 -33.06
N HIS A 37 -18.73 5.53 -32.37
CA HIS A 37 -19.30 4.83 -31.21
C HIS A 37 -19.71 3.40 -31.55
N LEU A 38 -19.48 2.48 -30.62
CA LEU A 38 -19.95 1.10 -30.69
C LEU A 38 -20.84 0.83 -29.48
N PHE A 39 -22.02 0.24 -29.68
CA PHE A 39 -22.99 0.07 -28.59
C PHE A 39 -23.90 -1.14 -28.78
N GLN A 40 -24.45 -1.65 -27.68
CA GLN A 40 -25.52 -2.65 -27.67
C GLN A 40 -26.89 -1.98 -27.90
N SER A 41 -27.83 -2.71 -28.49
CA SER A 41 -29.22 -2.22 -28.61
C SER A 41 -29.89 -2.21 -27.24
N ALA A 42 -30.66 -1.15 -26.94
CA ALA A 42 -31.37 -1.00 -25.67
C ALA A 42 -32.28 -2.20 -25.34
N LYS A 43 -32.82 -2.90 -26.36
CA LYS A 43 -33.65 -4.10 -26.18
C LYS A 43 -32.91 -5.31 -25.57
N GLN A 44 -31.58 -5.31 -25.57
CA GLN A 44 -30.75 -6.40 -25.05
C GLN A 44 -30.18 -6.09 -23.66
N TYR A 45 -30.50 -4.93 -23.08
CA TYR A 45 -30.05 -4.54 -21.76
C TYR A 45 -30.77 -5.36 -20.68
N THR A 46 -29.99 -5.84 -19.71
CA THR A 46 -30.49 -6.44 -18.47
C THR A 46 -29.99 -5.61 -17.31
N ASP A 47 -30.91 -5.07 -16.51
CA ASP A 47 -30.56 -4.27 -15.34
C ASP A 47 -30.05 -5.15 -14.20
N ILE A 48 -28.73 -5.20 -14.07
CA ILE A 48 -28.03 -5.94 -13.02
C ILE A 48 -27.63 -5.05 -11.85
N TYR A 49 -27.76 -3.73 -11.97
CA TYR A 49 -27.42 -2.79 -10.90
C TYR A 49 -28.58 -2.62 -9.94
N SER A 50 -29.80 -2.36 -10.44
CA SER A 50 -30.98 -2.10 -9.58
C SER A 50 -31.41 -3.31 -8.75
N ASN A 51 -30.98 -4.51 -9.16
CA ASN A 51 -31.27 -5.76 -8.48
C ASN A 51 -30.10 -6.26 -7.61
N GLY A 52 -29.02 -5.49 -7.45
CA GLY A 52 -27.82 -5.88 -6.68
C GLY A 52 -27.02 -7.05 -7.29
N LYS A 53 -27.40 -7.49 -8.50
CA LYS A 53 -26.83 -8.69 -9.15
C LYS A 53 -25.44 -8.43 -9.73
N PHE A 54 -25.05 -7.17 -9.94
CA PHE A 54 -23.75 -6.82 -10.52
C PHE A 54 -22.59 -7.41 -9.72
N SER A 55 -22.58 -7.29 -8.39
CA SER A 55 -21.48 -7.82 -7.59
C SER A 55 -21.36 -9.34 -7.68
N GLN A 56 -22.48 -10.06 -7.72
CA GLN A 56 -22.48 -11.51 -7.87
C GLN A 56 -22.13 -11.94 -9.31
N GLU A 57 -22.80 -11.38 -10.32
CA GLU A 57 -22.70 -11.80 -11.72
C GLU A 57 -21.43 -11.28 -12.42
N ALA A 58 -20.98 -10.08 -12.08
CA ALA A 58 -19.87 -9.42 -12.75
C ALA A 58 -18.57 -9.43 -11.93
N ARG A 59 -18.66 -9.35 -10.60
CA ARG A 59 -17.48 -9.36 -9.70
C ARG A 59 -17.21 -10.72 -9.07
N GLY A 60 -18.18 -11.64 -9.11
CA GLY A 60 -18.07 -13.01 -8.59
C GLY A 60 -18.20 -13.12 -7.07
N SER A 61 -18.51 -12.03 -6.37
CA SER A 61 -18.67 -11.98 -4.91
C SER A 61 -19.49 -10.76 -4.51
N ILE A 62 -20.43 -10.95 -3.57
CA ILE A 62 -21.23 -9.88 -2.99
C ILE A 62 -20.33 -8.92 -2.18
N ILE A 63 -19.43 -9.47 -1.37
CA ILE A 63 -18.46 -8.72 -0.56
C ILE A 63 -17.08 -8.81 -1.22
N PRO A 64 -16.33 -7.69 -1.35
CA PRO A 64 -14.99 -7.71 -1.91
C PRO A 64 -14.01 -8.42 -0.96
N ASN A 65 -13.23 -9.38 -1.48
CA ASN A 65 -12.16 -10.03 -0.72
C ASN A 65 -10.88 -9.16 -0.62
N ASP A 66 -9.94 -9.53 0.24
CA ASP A 66 -8.69 -8.78 0.47
C ASP A 66 -7.90 -8.48 -0.81
N ALA A 67 -7.83 -9.44 -1.74
CA ALA A 67 -7.14 -9.25 -3.01
C ALA A 67 -7.84 -8.19 -3.88
N LYS A 68 -9.17 -8.18 -3.87
CA LYS A 68 -9.98 -7.20 -4.59
C LYS A 68 -9.88 -5.82 -3.96
N ILE A 69 -9.97 -5.71 -2.64
CA ILE A 69 -9.79 -4.45 -1.90
C ILE A 69 -8.42 -3.85 -2.23
N LYS A 70 -7.36 -4.67 -2.13
CA LYS A 70 -6.01 -4.24 -2.49
C LYS A 70 -5.91 -3.74 -3.94
N GLN A 71 -6.52 -4.45 -4.89
CA GLN A 71 -6.55 -4.04 -6.30
C GLN A 71 -7.25 -2.68 -6.48
N LEU A 72 -8.37 -2.46 -5.78
CA LEU A 72 -9.15 -1.23 -5.86
C LEU A 72 -8.39 -0.05 -5.25
N ASP A 73 -7.78 -0.23 -4.07
CA ASP A 73 -6.91 0.77 -3.43
C ASP A 73 -5.72 1.16 -4.32
N GLU A 74 -5.01 0.18 -4.89
CA GLU A 74 -3.86 0.43 -5.78
C GLU A 74 -4.30 1.19 -7.05
N SER A 75 -5.44 0.79 -7.64
CA SER A 75 -6.03 1.49 -8.79
C SER A 75 -6.43 2.93 -8.45
N ALA A 76 -6.99 3.16 -7.26
CA ALA A 76 -7.35 4.49 -6.78
C ALA A 76 -6.12 5.39 -6.58
N ILE A 77 -5.02 4.85 -6.01
CA ILE A 77 -3.75 5.59 -5.86
C ILE A 77 -3.17 5.96 -7.22
N ASP A 78 -3.07 5.01 -8.14
CA ASP A 78 -2.55 5.27 -9.50
C ASP A 78 -3.40 6.32 -10.23
N ARG A 79 -4.72 6.26 -10.05
CA ARG A 79 -5.65 7.25 -10.60
C ARG A 79 -5.47 8.62 -9.95
N PHE A 80 -5.31 8.66 -8.63
CA PHE A 80 -5.15 9.91 -7.88
C PHE A 80 -3.88 10.62 -8.32
N ILE A 81 -2.74 9.90 -8.41
CA ILE A 81 -1.47 10.48 -8.86
C ILE A 81 -1.61 11.12 -10.24
N PHE A 82 -2.36 10.50 -11.14
CA PHE A 82 -2.58 11.03 -12.49
C PHE A 82 -3.46 12.29 -12.49
N TYR A 83 -4.53 12.32 -11.70
CA TYR A 83 -5.50 13.42 -11.69
C TYR A 83 -5.28 14.47 -10.58
N LYS A 84 -4.30 14.31 -9.68
CA LYS A 84 -4.07 15.17 -8.51
C LYS A 84 -4.10 16.66 -8.83
N SER A 85 -3.52 17.05 -9.97
CA SER A 85 -3.47 18.45 -10.41
C SER A 85 -4.85 19.05 -10.70
N PHE A 86 -5.82 18.25 -11.12
CA PHE A 86 -7.18 18.71 -11.42
C PHE A 86 -7.99 19.02 -10.16
N PHE A 87 -7.66 18.38 -9.03
CA PHE A 87 -8.40 18.56 -7.78
C PHE A 87 -7.96 19.77 -6.95
N LYS A 88 -6.93 20.53 -7.36
CA LYS A 88 -6.44 21.67 -6.59
C LYS A 88 -7.53 22.71 -6.33
N GLU A 89 -8.28 23.05 -7.37
CA GLU A 89 -9.32 24.09 -7.35
C GLU A 89 -10.74 23.55 -7.04
N MET A 90 -10.87 22.26 -6.69
CA MET A 90 -12.16 21.65 -6.35
C MET A 90 -12.19 21.39 -4.85
N GLU A 91 -13.21 21.85 -4.14
CA GLU A 91 -13.33 21.61 -2.69
C GLU A 91 -14.41 20.56 -2.40
N ASN A 92 -15.60 20.76 -2.94
CA ASN A 92 -16.73 19.86 -2.81
C ASN A 92 -16.80 18.94 -4.03
N ILE A 93 -16.59 17.64 -3.82
CA ILE A 93 -16.51 16.64 -4.89
C ILE A 93 -17.53 15.53 -4.68
N LEU A 94 -18.28 15.18 -5.72
CA LEU A 94 -19.12 13.98 -5.76
C LEU A 94 -18.50 12.94 -6.70
N GLU A 95 -18.23 11.74 -6.19
CA GLU A 95 -17.88 10.58 -7.02
C GLU A 95 -19.13 9.74 -7.31
N VAL A 96 -19.52 9.66 -8.59
CA VAL A 96 -20.63 8.83 -9.05
C VAL A 96 -20.11 7.46 -9.46
N GLY A 97 -20.64 6.40 -8.83
CA GLY A 97 -20.19 5.01 -8.95
C GLY A 97 -18.90 4.76 -8.15
N SER A 98 -18.90 5.17 -6.89
CA SER A 98 -17.69 5.20 -6.04
C SER A 98 -17.23 3.82 -5.53
N SER A 99 -17.97 2.74 -5.83
CA SER A 99 -17.63 1.38 -5.43
C SER A 99 -17.43 1.28 -3.92
N ILE A 100 -16.32 0.68 -3.46
CA ILE A 100 -16.00 0.60 -2.04
C ILE A 100 -15.59 1.95 -1.42
N GLY A 101 -15.43 3.01 -2.23
CA GLY A 101 -15.04 4.33 -1.77
C GLY A 101 -13.53 4.58 -1.70
N SER A 102 -12.68 3.73 -2.31
CA SER A 102 -11.22 3.88 -2.26
C SER A 102 -10.74 5.25 -2.78
N PHE A 103 -11.39 5.81 -3.79
CA PHE A 103 -10.97 7.10 -4.36
C PHE A 103 -11.50 8.28 -3.55
N VAL A 104 -12.77 8.25 -3.11
CA VAL A 104 -13.32 9.15 -2.08
C VAL A 104 -12.39 9.21 -0.84
N HIS A 105 -11.92 8.06 -0.37
CA HIS A 105 -10.99 7.98 0.77
C HIS A 105 -9.72 8.82 0.54
N LEU A 106 -9.09 8.70 -0.64
CA LEU A 106 -7.88 9.46 -0.97
C LEU A 106 -8.17 10.97 -1.08
N LEU A 107 -9.30 11.36 -1.67
CA LEU A 107 -9.71 12.77 -1.76
C LEU A 107 -9.94 13.37 -0.38
N LYS A 108 -10.57 12.63 0.55
CA LYS A 108 -10.74 13.06 1.94
C LYS A 108 -9.40 13.22 2.67
N ILE A 109 -8.42 12.30 2.47
CA ILE A 109 -7.07 12.46 3.03
C ILE A 109 -6.37 13.71 2.45
N TYR A 110 -6.61 13.98 1.16
CA TYR A 110 -6.12 15.18 0.47
C TYR A 110 -6.88 16.46 0.84
N GLY A 111 -7.76 16.38 1.86
CA GLY A 111 -8.44 17.54 2.43
C GLY A 111 -9.73 17.94 1.73
N LYS A 112 -10.24 17.16 0.76
CA LYS A 112 -11.44 17.51 0.00
C LYS A 112 -12.72 17.06 0.69
N ASN A 113 -13.74 17.90 0.62
CA ASN A 113 -15.08 17.53 1.04
C ASN A 113 -15.75 16.63 -0.01
N THR A 114 -15.52 15.32 0.11
CA THR A 114 -15.97 14.35 -0.90
C THR A 114 -17.10 13.44 -0.41
N MET A 115 -18.07 13.19 -1.29
CA MET A 115 -19.12 12.19 -1.12
C MET A 115 -19.04 11.15 -2.25
N GLY A 116 -19.31 9.88 -1.93
CA GLY A 116 -19.47 8.81 -2.91
C GLY A 116 -20.94 8.45 -3.08
N LEU A 117 -21.37 8.20 -4.31
CA LEU A 117 -22.69 7.68 -4.68
C LEU A 117 -22.51 6.29 -5.28
N GLU A 118 -23.05 5.26 -4.64
CA GLU A 118 -22.91 3.86 -5.07
C GLU A 118 -24.26 3.12 -4.95
N PRO A 119 -24.83 2.61 -6.05
CA PRO A 119 -26.12 1.92 -6.01
C PRO A 119 -26.06 0.50 -5.44
N ASP A 120 -24.89 -0.11 -5.31
CA ASP A 120 -24.74 -1.42 -4.66
C ASP A 120 -24.59 -1.26 -3.14
N PHE A 121 -25.60 -1.67 -2.38
CA PHE A 121 -25.64 -1.54 -0.92
C PHE A 121 -24.40 -2.09 -0.20
N GLU A 122 -23.89 -3.24 -0.63
CA GLU A 122 -22.78 -3.94 0.04
C GLU A 122 -21.46 -3.19 -0.19
N TYR A 123 -21.25 -2.70 -1.42
CA TYR A 123 -20.11 -1.85 -1.75
C TYR A 123 -20.21 -0.46 -1.11
N CYS A 124 -21.41 0.11 -1.09
CA CYS A 124 -21.69 1.38 -0.43
C CYS A 124 -21.34 1.31 1.06
N SER A 125 -21.84 0.29 1.75
CA SER A 125 -21.68 0.09 3.20
C SER A 125 -20.24 -0.25 3.62
N PHE A 126 -19.46 -0.87 2.73
CA PHE A 126 -18.07 -1.26 2.99
C PHE A 126 -17.19 -0.07 3.43
N SER A 127 -17.45 1.12 2.90
CA SER A 127 -16.65 2.32 3.17
C SER A 127 -16.64 2.75 4.64
N LYS A 128 -17.73 2.47 5.37
CA LYS A 128 -17.90 2.87 6.77
C LYS A 128 -16.91 2.16 7.68
N ASP A 129 -16.80 0.85 7.51
CA ASP A 129 -15.93 0.01 8.34
C ASP A 129 -14.48 0.09 7.88
N GLN A 130 -14.25 0.17 6.57
CA GLN A 130 -12.91 0.20 6.01
C GLN A 130 -12.24 1.58 6.13
N TYR A 131 -12.93 2.64 5.70
CA TYR A 131 -12.36 3.98 5.50
C TYR A 131 -12.91 5.04 6.47
N GLY A 132 -13.88 4.69 7.33
CA GLY A 132 -14.42 5.58 8.34
C GLY A 132 -15.38 6.65 7.82
N PHE A 133 -15.99 6.47 6.65
CA PHE A 133 -17.00 7.40 6.13
C PHE A 133 -18.16 6.66 5.45
N GLU A 134 -19.32 7.31 5.36
CA GLU A 134 -20.50 6.75 4.69
C GLU A 134 -20.61 7.27 3.25
N GLN A 135 -21.03 6.38 2.35
CA GLN A 135 -21.43 6.69 0.99
C GLN A 135 -22.96 6.79 0.90
N TYR A 136 -23.45 7.46 -0.14
CA TYR A 136 -24.88 7.55 -0.43
C TYR A 136 -25.29 6.35 -1.29
N HIS A 137 -26.28 5.57 -0.83
CA HIS A 137 -26.76 4.38 -1.51
C HIS A 137 -27.94 4.71 -2.45
N ASP A 138 -27.65 5.06 -3.70
CA ASP A 138 -28.69 5.28 -4.72
C ASP A 138 -28.09 5.36 -6.13
N PHE A 139 -28.98 5.44 -7.12
CA PHE A 139 -28.67 5.83 -8.49
C PHE A 139 -28.56 7.34 -8.63
N LEU A 140 -27.78 7.79 -9.63
CA LEU A 140 -27.63 9.21 -9.95
C LEU A 140 -28.98 9.85 -10.31
N GLU A 141 -29.83 9.12 -11.02
CA GLU A 141 -31.15 9.56 -11.48
C GLU A 141 -32.09 9.91 -10.32
N ASN A 142 -31.92 9.24 -9.18
CA ASN A 142 -32.72 9.44 -7.97
C ASN A 142 -32.07 10.42 -6.99
N PHE A 143 -30.75 10.62 -7.11
CA PHE A 143 -29.98 11.46 -6.21
C PHE A 143 -30.34 12.94 -6.40
N LYS A 144 -30.98 13.52 -5.37
CA LYS A 144 -31.30 14.94 -5.29
C LYS A 144 -30.49 15.60 -4.19
N SER A 145 -29.79 16.66 -4.54
CA SER A 145 -29.02 17.47 -3.59
C SER A 145 -29.44 18.93 -3.72
N SER A 146 -29.68 19.59 -2.57
CA SER A 146 -29.82 21.05 -2.51
C SER A 146 -28.48 21.75 -2.71
N ASN A 147 -27.38 21.08 -2.34
CA ASN A 147 -26.03 21.58 -2.51
C ASN A 147 -25.53 21.27 -3.92
N LYS A 148 -24.80 22.22 -4.50
CA LYS A 148 -24.07 22.04 -5.75
C LYS A 148 -22.63 21.62 -5.47
N TRP A 149 -21.97 21.09 -6.50
CA TRP A 149 -20.62 20.55 -6.40
C TRP A 149 -19.65 21.31 -7.29
N ASP A 150 -18.44 21.56 -6.78
CA ASP A 150 -17.32 22.11 -7.53
C ASP A 150 -16.82 21.10 -8.57
N GLY A 151 -16.89 19.81 -8.22
CA GLY A 151 -16.48 18.70 -9.06
C GLY A 151 -17.43 17.52 -8.98
N VAL A 152 -17.78 16.94 -10.13
CA VAL A 152 -18.42 15.62 -10.20
C VAL A 152 -17.51 14.72 -11.04
N ILE A 153 -17.13 13.60 -10.45
CA ILE A 153 -16.21 12.64 -11.06
C ILE A 153 -16.88 11.29 -11.22
N SER A 154 -16.53 10.55 -12.27
CA SER A 154 -17.05 9.21 -12.48
C SER A 154 -16.07 8.35 -13.27
N PHE A 155 -15.74 7.18 -12.71
CA PHE A 155 -14.77 6.27 -13.31
C PHE A 155 -15.43 4.93 -13.63
N HIS A 156 -15.37 4.53 -14.90
CA HIS A 156 -15.89 3.24 -15.36
C HIS A 156 -17.39 3.03 -15.09
N VAL A 157 -18.19 4.09 -15.17
CA VAL A 157 -19.65 4.05 -15.02
C VAL A 157 -20.34 4.26 -16.36
N LEU A 158 -19.87 5.25 -17.14
CA LEU A 158 -20.55 5.69 -18.37
C LEU A 158 -20.76 4.57 -19.39
N GLU A 159 -19.89 3.55 -19.42
CA GLU A 159 -20.03 2.37 -20.30
C GLU A 159 -21.25 1.49 -19.97
N HIS A 160 -21.80 1.63 -18.76
CA HIS A 160 -22.90 0.84 -18.21
C HIS A 160 -24.25 1.56 -18.20
N ILE A 161 -24.24 2.87 -18.46
CA ILE A 161 -25.43 3.72 -18.43
C ILE A 161 -26.28 3.50 -19.68
N GLN A 162 -27.60 3.40 -19.55
CA GLN A 162 -28.51 3.23 -20.69
C GLN A 162 -28.63 4.49 -21.55
N ASP A 163 -28.82 5.64 -20.91
CA ASP A 163 -28.91 6.95 -21.56
C ASP A 163 -27.75 7.86 -21.11
N PRO A 164 -26.67 7.90 -21.89
CA PRO A 164 -25.49 8.68 -21.54
C PRO A 164 -25.73 10.19 -21.65
N HIS A 165 -26.74 10.63 -22.40
CA HIS A 165 -27.13 12.05 -22.45
C HIS A 165 -27.80 12.47 -21.15
N ASN A 166 -28.77 11.68 -20.68
CA ASN A 166 -29.47 11.97 -19.43
C ASN A 166 -28.52 11.91 -18.21
N PHE A 167 -27.59 10.97 -18.20
CA PHE A 167 -26.55 10.90 -17.17
C PHE A 167 -25.71 12.18 -17.09
N LEU A 168 -25.24 12.69 -18.24
CA LEU A 168 -24.50 13.96 -18.27
C LEU A 168 -25.35 15.16 -17.87
N LEU A 169 -26.65 15.15 -18.18
CA LEU A 169 -27.59 16.19 -17.75
C LEU A 169 -27.84 16.16 -16.23
N ASN A 170 -28.01 14.99 -15.63
CA ASN A 170 -28.14 14.88 -14.17
C ASN A 170 -26.89 15.41 -13.46
N ILE A 171 -25.69 15.08 -13.95
CA ILE A 171 -24.46 15.66 -13.44
C ILE A 171 -24.42 17.18 -13.65
N TYR A 172 -24.86 17.65 -14.82
CA TYR A 172 -24.88 19.08 -15.14
C TYR A 172 -25.73 19.85 -14.13
N GLU A 173 -26.88 19.30 -13.74
CA GLU A 173 -27.75 19.91 -12.73
C GLU A 173 -27.13 19.88 -11.33
N LEU A 174 -26.31 18.89 -10.98
CA LEU A 174 -25.62 18.82 -9.69
C LEU A 174 -24.42 19.77 -9.57
N LEU A 175 -23.80 20.13 -10.70
CA LEU A 175 -22.62 20.99 -10.71
C LEU A 175 -22.94 22.48 -10.49
N ASP A 176 -22.02 23.17 -9.82
CA ASP A 176 -21.98 24.63 -9.79
C ASP A 176 -21.76 25.25 -11.17
N ASN A 177 -22.05 26.55 -11.31
CA ASN A 177 -21.87 27.27 -12.57
C ASN A 177 -20.45 27.21 -13.13
N LYS A 178 -19.44 27.07 -12.27
CA LYS A 178 -18.02 26.88 -12.63
C LYS A 178 -17.53 25.45 -12.40
N GLY A 179 -18.45 24.54 -12.11
CA GLY A 179 -18.18 23.17 -11.73
C GLY A 179 -17.51 22.38 -12.86
N THR A 180 -16.74 21.37 -12.46
CA THR A 180 -15.98 20.53 -13.37
C THR A 180 -16.50 19.09 -13.37
N LEU A 181 -16.63 18.54 -14.57
CA LEU A 181 -16.83 17.13 -14.82
C LEU A 181 -15.49 16.45 -15.10
N LEU A 182 -15.22 15.31 -14.45
CA LEU A 182 -14.18 14.37 -14.85
C LEU A 182 -14.79 12.99 -15.09
N ILE A 183 -14.71 12.47 -16.32
CA ILE A 183 -15.13 11.11 -16.64
C ILE A 183 -13.95 10.30 -17.13
N GLU A 184 -13.84 9.04 -16.68
CA GLU A 184 -12.97 8.02 -17.25
C GLU A 184 -13.81 6.82 -17.69
N CYS A 185 -13.60 6.31 -18.90
CA CYS A 185 -14.25 5.10 -19.39
C CYS A 185 -13.31 4.31 -20.32
N PRO A 186 -13.55 3.01 -20.56
CA PRO A 186 -12.68 2.20 -21.39
C PRO A 186 -12.58 2.72 -22.84
N SER A 187 -11.38 2.68 -23.43
CA SER A 187 -11.13 3.21 -24.77
C SER A 187 -11.32 2.16 -25.86
N LEU A 188 -12.31 2.35 -26.74
CA LEU A 188 -12.43 1.53 -27.93
C LEU A 188 -11.25 1.75 -28.91
N ASP A 189 -10.68 2.96 -28.98
CA ASP A 189 -9.54 3.28 -29.87
C ASP A 189 -8.32 2.40 -29.59
N ILE A 190 -8.06 2.12 -28.31
CA ILE A 190 -6.93 1.30 -27.86
C ILE A 190 -7.25 -0.18 -28.04
N HIS A 191 -8.48 -0.60 -27.73
CA HIS A 191 -8.85 -2.00 -27.74
C HIS A 191 -9.11 -2.58 -29.14
N PHE A 192 -9.30 -1.75 -30.17
CA PHE A 192 -9.50 -2.20 -31.55
C PHE A 192 -8.37 -3.08 -32.12
N SER A 193 -7.12 -2.95 -31.62
CA SER A 193 -6.01 -3.86 -31.94
C SER A 193 -5.67 -4.87 -30.87
N GLY A 194 -6.23 -4.69 -29.68
CA GLY A 194 -6.06 -5.65 -28.60
C GLY A 194 -6.90 -6.91 -28.84
N ASN A 195 -7.06 -7.70 -27.79
CA ASN A 195 -8.01 -8.79 -27.80
C ASN A 195 -9.43 -8.23 -27.59
N MET A 196 -10.12 -7.87 -28.67
CA MET A 196 -11.50 -7.40 -28.65
C MET A 196 -12.43 -8.36 -27.90
N ASN A 197 -12.16 -9.66 -27.93
CA ASN A 197 -12.99 -10.63 -27.21
C ASN A 197 -12.88 -10.46 -25.68
N LYS A 198 -11.75 -9.97 -25.15
CA LYS A 198 -11.64 -9.66 -23.70
C LYS A 198 -12.29 -8.34 -23.33
N PHE A 199 -12.47 -7.44 -24.29
CA PHE A 199 -12.99 -6.09 -24.10
C PHE A 199 -14.52 -6.03 -24.22
N ILE A 200 -15.08 -6.78 -25.17
CA ILE A 200 -16.53 -6.90 -25.34
C ILE A 200 -17.10 -7.71 -24.17
N TRP A 201 -18.04 -7.13 -23.46
CA TRP A 201 -18.64 -7.71 -22.27
C TRP A 201 -20.10 -7.27 -22.12
N LYS A 202 -20.97 -8.19 -21.70
CA LYS A 202 -22.42 -7.98 -21.68
C LYS A 202 -22.86 -6.77 -20.84
N PRO A 203 -22.29 -6.49 -19.65
CA PRO A 203 -22.58 -5.27 -18.90
C PRO A 203 -22.17 -3.95 -19.58
N HIS A 204 -21.28 -3.96 -20.58
CA HIS A 204 -20.85 -2.73 -21.28
C HIS A 204 -21.81 -2.43 -22.44
N ILE A 205 -22.76 -1.51 -22.23
CA ILE A 205 -23.69 -1.04 -23.26
C ILE A 205 -22.98 -0.16 -24.28
N HIS A 206 -21.95 0.56 -23.84
CA HIS A 206 -21.27 1.57 -24.63
C HIS A 206 -19.76 1.34 -24.71
N TYR A 207 -19.21 1.54 -25.89
CA TYR A 207 -17.78 1.45 -26.19
C TYR A 207 -17.36 2.72 -26.91
N PHE A 208 -16.77 3.64 -26.17
CA PHE A 208 -16.48 4.99 -26.64
C PHE A 208 -15.16 5.07 -27.39
N THR A 209 -15.14 5.84 -28.48
CA THR A 209 -13.91 6.40 -29.04
C THR A 209 -13.68 7.79 -28.48
N ILE A 210 -12.46 8.32 -28.62
CA ILE A 210 -12.17 9.72 -28.27
C ILE A 210 -13.10 10.68 -29.02
N SER A 211 -13.48 10.34 -30.25
CA SER A 211 -14.43 11.13 -31.04
C SER A 211 -15.86 11.06 -30.50
N SER A 212 -16.35 9.88 -30.09
CA SER A 212 -17.72 9.77 -29.58
C SER A 212 -17.85 10.34 -28.17
N LEU A 213 -16.84 10.16 -27.31
CA LEU A 213 -16.80 10.76 -25.98
C LEU A 213 -16.71 12.29 -26.06
N TYR A 214 -15.82 12.83 -26.90
CA TYR A 214 -15.75 14.28 -27.14
C TYR A 214 -17.09 14.82 -27.65
N TYR A 215 -17.72 14.13 -28.60
CA TYR A 215 -19.03 14.54 -29.12
C TYR A 215 -20.05 14.64 -27.99
N LEU A 216 -20.24 13.55 -27.24
CA LEU A 216 -21.21 13.48 -26.16
C LEU A 216 -21.01 14.61 -25.12
N VAL A 217 -19.78 14.77 -24.62
CA VAL A 217 -19.49 15.71 -23.54
C VAL A 217 -19.57 17.17 -24.01
N SER A 218 -19.12 17.46 -25.23
CA SER A 218 -19.07 18.84 -25.74
C SER A 218 -20.45 19.46 -25.99
N LEU A 219 -21.54 18.67 -25.97
CA LEU A 219 -22.91 19.19 -26.03
C LEU A 219 -23.32 19.93 -24.75
N TYR A 220 -22.75 19.54 -23.61
CA TYR A 220 -23.14 20.03 -22.28
C TYR A 220 -22.01 20.77 -21.55
N TYR A 221 -20.76 20.45 -21.87
CA TYR A 221 -19.57 20.95 -21.20
C TYR A 221 -18.58 21.56 -22.19
N ASP A 222 -17.81 22.53 -21.72
CA ASP A 222 -16.64 23.02 -22.43
C ASP A 222 -15.43 22.14 -22.07
N VAL A 223 -15.02 21.30 -23.03
CA VAL A 223 -13.93 20.32 -22.85
C VAL A 223 -12.59 21.02 -22.75
N GLU A 224 -11.95 20.94 -21.58
CA GLU A 224 -10.60 21.47 -21.36
C GLU A 224 -9.53 20.44 -21.72
N TYR A 225 -9.72 19.19 -21.29
CA TYR A 225 -8.80 18.09 -21.56
C TYR A 225 -9.56 16.85 -22.00
N ILE A 226 -9.01 16.14 -22.98
CA ILE A 226 -9.46 14.80 -23.35
C ILE A 226 -8.24 14.01 -23.80
N GLY A 227 -8.12 12.78 -23.32
CA GLY A 227 -6.94 11.96 -23.57
C GLY A 227 -7.11 10.53 -23.12
N PHE A 228 -5.97 9.86 -22.94
CA PHE A 228 -5.91 8.47 -22.55
C PHE A 228 -5.13 8.31 -21.24
N ARG A 229 -5.62 7.43 -20.37
CA ARG A 229 -4.89 6.94 -19.19
C ARG A 229 -4.89 5.42 -19.25
N ASN A 230 -3.72 4.82 -19.45
CA ASN A 230 -3.59 3.38 -19.72
C ASN A 230 -4.49 2.96 -20.91
N ASN A 231 -5.47 2.08 -20.67
CA ASN A 231 -6.42 1.62 -21.67
C ASN A 231 -7.78 2.35 -21.63
N SER A 232 -7.87 3.42 -20.83
CA SER A 232 -9.09 4.22 -20.66
C SER A 232 -8.96 5.57 -21.38
N LEU A 233 -10.09 6.09 -21.84
CA LEU A 233 -10.29 7.49 -22.19
C LEU A 233 -10.62 8.27 -20.93
N TYR A 234 -10.19 9.53 -20.87
CA TYR A 234 -10.70 10.47 -19.88
C TYR A 234 -11.03 11.81 -20.53
N VAL A 235 -11.94 12.54 -19.90
CA VAL A 235 -12.36 13.88 -20.31
C VAL A 235 -12.59 14.75 -19.08
N LEU A 236 -11.98 15.93 -19.08
CA LEU A 236 -12.22 17.01 -18.13
C LEU A 236 -12.99 18.12 -18.84
N GLY A 237 -14.17 18.48 -18.33
CA GLY A 237 -15.01 19.53 -18.90
C GLY A 237 -15.53 20.49 -17.86
N LYS A 238 -15.58 21.78 -18.19
CA LYS A 238 -16.26 22.80 -17.38
C LYS A 238 -17.73 22.87 -17.75
N LYS A 239 -18.60 23.08 -16.76
CA LYS A 239 -20.03 23.31 -17.02
C LYS A 239 -20.18 24.49 -17.98
N SER A 240 -20.85 24.27 -19.12
CA SER A 240 -21.08 25.33 -20.09
C SER A 240 -22.31 26.16 -19.69
N LEU A 241 -22.27 27.47 -19.93
CA LEU A 241 -23.41 28.36 -19.65
C LEU A 241 -24.60 28.12 -20.58
N SER A 242 -24.37 27.49 -21.74
CA SER A 242 -25.41 27.18 -22.72
C SER A 242 -25.22 25.78 -23.30
N LYS A 243 -26.29 24.98 -23.33
CA LYS A 243 -26.31 23.68 -24.01
C LYS A 243 -26.15 23.91 -25.52
N LYS A 244 -25.34 23.07 -26.18
CA LYS A 244 -25.09 23.15 -27.63
C LYS A 244 -25.96 22.11 -28.33
N ASN A 245 -26.69 22.52 -29.36
CA ASN A 245 -27.49 21.60 -30.19
C ASN A 245 -26.64 20.85 -31.22
N GLU A 246 -25.53 21.45 -31.65
CA GLU A 246 -24.59 20.87 -32.60
C GLU A 246 -23.14 21.26 -32.25
N ILE A 247 -22.19 20.45 -32.73
CA ILE A 247 -20.76 20.61 -32.42
C ILE A 247 -20.03 21.10 -33.67
N LYS A 248 -19.08 22.04 -33.48
CA LYS A 248 -18.22 22.52 -34.57
C LYS A 248 -17.45 21.35 -35.21
N ASN A 249 -17.73 21.13 -36.49
CA ASN A 249 -17.17 20.02 -37.28
C ASN A 249 -15.64 19.90 -37.19
N ILE A 250 -14.89 21.01 -37.10
CA ILE A 250 -13.43 21.04 -37.13
C ILE A 250 -12.81 20.24 -35.96
N GLN A 251 -13.26 20.45 -34.72
CA GLN A 251 -12.70 19.72 -33.56
C GLN A 251 -13.10 18.25 -33.59
N LEU A 252 -14.33 17.96 -34.04
CA LEU A 252 -14.78 16.59 -34.23
C LEU A 252 -13.94 15.86 -35.29
N TYR A 253 -13.58 16.50 -36.41
CA TYR A 253 -12.69 15.93 -37.43
C TYR A 253 -11.28 15.65 -36.89
N LYS A 254 -10.73 16.54 -36.05
CA LYS A 254 -9.44 16.32 -35.37
C LYS A 254 -9.47 15.02 -34.55
N TYR A 255 -10.49 14.81 -33.74
CA TYR A 255 -10.59 13.61 -32.90
C TYR A 255 -10.96 12.35 -33.70
N LYS A 256 -11.72 12.47 -34.79
CA LYS A 256 -11.91 11.37 -35.76
C LYS A 256 -10.59 10.95 -36.39
N PHE A 257 -9.76 11.92 -36.79
CA PHE A 257 -8.43 11.65 -37.32
C PHE A 257 -7.56 10.96 -36.28
N LEU A 258 -7.52 11.46 -35.04
CA LEU A 258 -6.77 10.85 -33.94
C LEU A 258 -7.23 9.41 -33.66
N SER A 259 -8.54 9.16 -33.62
CA SER A 259 -9.13 7.81 -33.49
C SER A 259 -8.69 6.88 -34.61
N LYS A 260 -8.73 7.36 -35.87
CA LYS A 260 -8.30 6.60 -37.05
C LYS A 260 -6.80 6.33 -37.04
N SER A 261 -5.99 7.31 -36.66
CA SER A 261 -4.54 7.14 -36.53
C SER A 261 -4.18 6.12 -35.46
N MET A 262 -4.85 6.19 -34.30
CA MET A 262 -4.71 5.18 -33.24
C MET A 262 -5.02 3.79 -33.78
N TYR A 263 -6.12 3.61 -34.51
CA TYR A 263 -6.47 2.33 -35.14
C TYR A 263 -5.41 1.81 -36.12
N LEU A 264 -4.89 2.66 -37.02
CA LEU A 264 -3.91 2.28 -38.06
C LEU A 264 -2.57 1.86 -37.46
N ILE A 265 -2.08 2.65 -36.50
CA ILE A 265 -0.90 2.35 -35.71
C ILE A 265 -1.01 0.97 -35.05
N ASN A 266 -2.20 0.67 -34.56
CA ASN A 266 -2.49 -0.51 -33.78
C ASN A 266 -2.73 -1.78 -34.63
N SER A 267 -3.03 -1.66 -35.94
CA SER A 267 -3.47 -2.77 -36.81
C SER A 267 -2.40 -3.36 -37.75
N ASN A 268 -1.31 -2.64 -38.02
CA ASN A 268 -0.23 -3.14 -38.89
C ASN A 268 0.65 -4.14 -38.13
N GLN A 269 0.76 -5.43 -38.49
CA GLN A 269 1.48 -6.46 -37.70
C GLN A 269 2.97 -6.17 -37.38
N TYR A 270 3.68 -5.36 -38.18
CA TYR A 270 5.07 -4.97 -37.93
C TYR A 270 5.18 -3.72 -37.06
N ILE A 271 4.25 -2.77 -37.26
CA ILE A 271 4.10 -1.64 -36.33
C ILE A 271 3.53 -2.16 -35.02
N HIS A 272 2.53 -3.04 -35.02
CA HIS A 272 1.96 -3.86 -33.96
C HIS A 272 2.95 -4.90 -33.44
N SER A 273 4.07 -5.24 -34.08
CA SER A 273 5.16 -5.88 -33.35
C SER A 273 5.92 -4.79 -32.63
N TYR A 274 6.26 -3.64 -33.23
CA TYR A 274 6.76 -2.45 -32.51
C TYR A 274 5.76 -1.74 -31.52
N PHE A 275 4.46 -2.07 -31.56
CA PHE A 275 3.30 -1.49 -30.86
C PHE A 275 2.53 -2.56 -30.08
N LYS A 276 2.92 -3.85 -30.16
CA LYS A 276 2.69 -4.90 -29.13
C LYS A 276 3.98 -5.12 -28.31
N PHE A 277 5.13 -4.87 -28.93
CA PHE A 277 6.43 -4.55 -28.36
C PHE A 277 6.67 -3.03 -28.20
N GLY A 278 5.69 -2.11 -28.26
CA GLY A 278 4.46 -2.21 -27.53
C GLY A 278 3.59 -1.02 -27.20
N LEU A 279 2.41 -1.42 -26.83
CA LEU A 279 1.60 -0.89 -25.76
C LEU A 279 1.11 -2.05 -24.90
N ASN A 280 1.24 -3.31 -25.35
CA ASN A 280 0.82 -4.47 -24.59
C ASN A 280 1.94 -5.17 -23.83
N HIS A 281 3.22 -5.12 -24.24
CA HIS A 281 4.32 -5.52 -23.37
C HIS A 281 5.71 -4.86 -23.60
N VAL A 282 6.03 -4.13 -24.70
CA VAL A 282 7.36 -3.46 -24.83
C VAL A 282 7.43 -1.93 -25.15
N VAL A 283 6.37 -1.24 -25.58
CA VAL A 283 6.17 0.23 -25.42
C VAL A 283 4.97 0.47 -24.52
N SER A 284 5.05 -0.21 -23.39
CA SER A 284 4.69 0.43 -22.14
C SER A 284 5.74 1.51 -21.77
N ASN A 285 6.20 2.34 -22.72
CA ASN A 285 7.13 3.48 -22.60
C ASN A 285 8.65 3.08 -22.78
N PRO A 286 9.53 3.84 -23.46
CA PRO A 286 10.99 3.72 -23.27
C PRO A 286 11.38 3.98 -21.80
N THR A 287 10.46 4.55 -21.01
CA THR A 287 10.57 4.51 -19.56
C THR A 287 10.36 3.13 -18.94
N ASN A 288 9.74 2.12 -19.60
CA ASN A 288 9.62 0.76 -19.06
C ASN A 288 10.82 -0.14 -19.36
N LEU A 289 11.60 0.06 -20.42
CA LEU A 289 12.98 -0.46 -20.43
C LEU A 289 13.75 0.20 -19.29
N LYS A 290 13.59 1.51 -19.06
CA LYS A 290 14.05 2.17 -17.83
C LYS A 290 13.31 1.75 -16.54
N LYS A 291 12.26 0.91 -16.53
CA LYS A 291 11.66 0.31 -15.31
C LYS A 291 12.04 -1.16 -15.12
N ILE A 292 12.20 -1.90 -16.22
CA ILE A 292 12.68 -3.28 -16.27
C ILE A 292 14.17 -3.32 -15.94
N ILE A 293 14.98 -2.40 -16.45
CA ILE A 293 16.40 -2.31 -16.13
C ILE A 293 16.59 -2.13 -14.60
N PRO A 294 15.93 -1.17 -13.91
CA PRO A 294 15.94 -1.12 -12.45
C PRO A 294 15.43 -2.39 -11.79
N PHE A 295 14.38 -3.04 -12.32
CA PHE A 295 13.87 -4.28 -11.74
C PHE A 295 14.89 -5.43 -11.84
N ILE A 296 15.48 -5.65 -13.01
CA ILE A 296 16.53 -6.65 -13.26
C ILE A 296 17.76 -6.31 -12.42
N ASN A 297 18.22 -5.06 -12.46
CA ASN A 297 19.34 -4.59 -11.64
C ASN A 297 19.05 -4.82 -10.16
N LYS A 298 17.85 -4.51 -9.67
CA LYS A 298 17.45 -4.71 -8.28
C LYS A 298 17.39 -6.20 -7.92
N LYS A 299 16.96 -7.07 -8.82
CA LYS A 299 17.02 -8.54 -8.65
C LYS A 299 18.46 -9.07 -8.61
N LEU A 300 19.35 -8.54 -9.46
CA LEU A 300 20.78 -8.88 -9.47
C LEU A 300 21.47 -8.38 -8.20
N CYS A 301 21.23 -7.12 -7.79
CA CYS A 301 21.69 -6.56 -6.53
C CYS A 301 21.18 -7.37 -5.33
N PHE A 302 19.93 -7.85 -5.38
CA PHE A 302 19.38 -8.70 -4.34
C PHE A 302 20.09 -10.05 -4.26
N LYS A 303 20.33 -10.71 -5.41
CA LYS A 303 21.10 -11.95 -5.44
C LYS A 303 22.53 -11.74 -4.94
N LYS A 304 23.16 -10.60 -5.27
CA LYS A 304 24.48 -10.23 -4.73
C LYS A 304 24.43 -10.00 -3.22
N TYR A 305 23.41 -9.31 -2.73
CA TYR A 305 23.17 -9.11 -1.30
C TYR A 305 23.01 -10.46 -0.57
N GLU A 306 22.19 -11.36 -1.09
CA GLU A 306 21.99 -12.71 -0.54
C GLU A 306 23.31 -13.49 -0.47
N LEU A 307 24.09 -13.48 -1.55
CA LEU A 307 25.42 -14.13 -1.59
C LEU A 307 26.40 -13.56 -0.56
N ASN A 308 26.40 -12.23 -0.38
CA ASN A 308 27.26 -11.57 0.61
C ASN A 308 26.85 -11.93 2.05
N GLU A 309 25.55 -12.03 2.31
CA GLU A 309 25.03 -12.36 3.63
C GLU A 309 25.24 -13.84 4.01
N SER A 310 25.41 -14.73 3.02
CA SER A 310 25.71 -16.15 3.27
C SER A 310 27.12 -16.45 3.80
N ARG A 311 28.10 -15.54 3.63
CA ARG A 311 29.50 -15.72 4.07
C ARG A 311 30.12 -17.10 3.75
N LYS A 312 30.09 -17.51 2.48
CA LYS A 312 30.67 -18.80 2.02
C LYS A 312 32.17 -18.89 2.33
N GLY A 313 32.64 -20.06 2.80
CA GLY A 313 34.05 -20.33 3.15
C GLY A 313 34.39 -20.23 4.64
N LYS A 314 33.40 -20.02 5.51
CA LYS A 314 33.52 -20.07 6.97
C LYS A 314 33.11 -21.46 7.50
N GLU A 315 33.69 -21.87 8.62
CA GLU A 315 33.70 -23.27 9.09
C GLU A 315 32.41 -23.72 9.77
N ILE A 316 31.66 -22.84 10.42
CA ILE A 316 30.51 -23.21 11.26
C ILE A 316 29.20 -22.83 10.54
N PRO A 317 28.48 -23.78 9.91
CA PRO A 317 27.24 -23.48 9.19
C PRO A 317 26.06 -23.27 10.13
N LEU A 318 25.37 -22.14 9.99
CA LEU A 318 24.11 -21.85 10.66
C LEU A 318 22.97 -21.68 9.65
N SER A 319 21.80 -22.22 9.95
CA SER A 319 20.59 -21.94 9.19
C SER A 319 19.84 -20.75 9.79
N HIS A 320 19.45 -19.77 8.96
CA HIS A 320 18.70 -18.58 9.40
C HIS A 320 17.37 -18.45 8.67
N VAL A 321 16.28 -18.72 9.39
CA VAL A 321 14.92 -18.48 8.91
C VAL A 321 14.54 -17.03 9.22
N SER A 322 14.34 -16.21 8.17
CA SER A 322 14.00 -14.79 8.35
C SER A 322 13.25 -14.15 7.18
N VAL A 323 12.88 -12.88 7.35
CA VAL A 323 12.30 -12.02 6.30
C VAL A 323 13.42 -11.20 5.66
N TYR A 324 14.21 -11.81 4.78
CA TYR A 324 15.28 -11.12 4.04
C TYR A 324 14.87 -10.64 2.64
N SER A 325 13.61 -10.23 2.44
CA SER A 325 13.09 -9.85 1.11
C SER A 325 13.09 -8.35 0.85
N LEU A 326 12.93 -7.98 -0.42
CA LEU A 326 12.69 -6.59 -0.85
C LEU A 326 11.23 -6.21 -0.61
N GLY A 327 10.90 -5.80 0.62
CA GLY A 327 9.55 -5.40 1.01
C GLY A 327 9.55 -4.31 2.07
N ASN A 328 9.36 -4.71 3.33
CA ASN A 328 9.45 -3.83 4.48
C ASN A 328 10.92 -3.66 4.88
N ILE A 329 11.45 -2.45 4.75
CA ILE A 329 12.86 -2.16 5.05
C ILE A 329 13.25 -2.50 6.50
N GLY A 330 12.31 -2.34 7.44
CA GLY A 330 12.54 -2.63 8.85
C GLY A 330 12.83 -4.11 9.09
N ASP A 331 12.10 -5.00 8.42
CA ASP A 331 12.34 -6.45 8.50
C ASP A 331 13.65 -6.83 7.79
N THR A 332 13.95 -6.21 6.64
CA THR A 332 15.21 -6.44 5.91
C THR A 332 16.44 -6.08 6.74
N ILE A 333 16.43 -4.92 7.42
CA ILE A 333 17.52 -4.49 8.32
C ILE A 333 17.58 -5.41 9.53
N LEU A 334 16.44 -5.72 10.15
CA LEU A 334 16.40 -6.62 11.30
C LEU A 334 17.02 -7.99 10.96
N SER A 335 16.72 -8.57 9.79
CA SER A 335 17.34 -9.81 9.33
C SER A 335 18.88 -9.70 9.27
N LYS A 336 19.43 -8.62 8.72
CA LYS A 336 20.88 -8.36 8.69
C LYS A 336 21.48 -8.17 10.08
N CYS A 337 20.81 -7.41 10.95
CA CYS A 337 21.29 -7.14 12.31
C CYS A 337 21.33 -8.40 13.18
N VAL A 338 20.39 -9.34 13.01
CA VAL A 338 20.45 -10.66 13.68
C VAL A 338 21.77 -11.35 13.34
N ARG A 339 22.09 -11.51 12.05
CA ARG A 339 23.36 -12.14 11.64
C ARG A 339 24.56 -11.34 12.12
N SER A 340 24.48 -10.01 12.10
CA SER A 340 25.59 -9.14 12.50
C SER A 340 25.98 -9.33 13.98
N ILE A 341 25.01 -9.48 14.89
CA ILE A 341 25.29 -9.81 16.31
C ILE A 341 26.04 -11.14 16.43
N PHE A 342 25.54 -12.19 15.77
CA PHE A 342 26.17 -13.50 15.83
C PHE A 342 27.60 -13.47 15.27
N ASN A 343 27.78 -12.76 14.16
CA ASN A 343 29.07 -12.58 13.50
C ASN A 343 30.06 -11.75 14.32
N GLU A 344 29.58 -10.81 15.13
CA GLU A 344 30.39 -10.02 16.07
C GLU A 344 30.94 -10.93 17.17
N CYS A 345 30.12 -11.86 17.69
CA CYS A 345 30.53 -12.78 18.74
C CYS A 345 31.32 -14.00 18.23
N ASN A 346 31.16 -14.38 16.95
CA ASN A 346 31.92 -15.44 16.31
C ASN A 346 32.08 -15.17 14.79
N ASN A 347 33.30 -14.91 14.35
CA ASN A 347 33.58 -14.56 12.95
C ASN A 347 33.75 -15.79 12.02
N SER A 348 33.66 -17.01 12.55
CA SER A 348 33.77 -18.29 11.82
C SER A 348 32.42 -18.85 11.35
N LEU A 349 31.33 -18.08 11.49
CA LEU A 349 29.99 -18.49 11.09
C LEU A 349 29.75 -18.30 9.57
N SER A 350 29.15 -19.31 8.93
CA SER A 350 28.51 -19.21 7.61
C SER A 350 26.99 -19.32 7.73
N TRP A 351 26.26 -18.81 6.74
CA TRP A 351 24.80 -18.66 6.82
C TRP A 351 24.07 -19.30 5.63
N ASN A 352 23.26 -20.31 5.93
CA ASN A 352 22.22 -20.82 5.04
C ASN A 352 20.93 -20.01 5.26
N LEU A 353 20.58 -19.13 4.31
CA LEU A 353 19.44 -18.23 4.44
C LEU A 353 18.14 -18.90 3.95
N ILE A 354 17.15 -19.03 4.84
CA ILE A 354 15.88 -19.69 4.54
C ILE A 354 14.73 -18.66 4.60
N PRO A 355 13.99 -18.41 3.51
CA PRO A 355 12.88 -17.47 3.56
C PRO A 355 11.76 -18.01 4.44
N VAL A 356 11.32 -17.22 5.43
CA VAL A 356 10.28 -17.67 6.38
C VAL A 356 8.95 -18.05 5.71
N LYS A 357 8.66 -17.48 4.54
CA LYS A 357 7.38 -17.69 3.83
C LYS A 357 7.29 -19.05 3.12
N LYS A 358 8.38 -19.80 2.99
CA LYS A 358 8.36 -21.13 2.37
C LYS A 358 7.83 -22.16 3.36
N THR A 359 6.96 -23.05 2.87
CA THR A 359 6.50 -24.22 3.63
C THR A 359 7.68 -25.16 3.92
N VAL A 360 7.77 -25.62 5.16
CA VAL A 360 8.81 -26.58 5.57
C VAL A 360 8.45 -27.96 5.02
N ASN A 361 9.43 -28.62 4.40
CA ASN A 361 9.32 -29.97 3.86
C ASN A 361 10.57 -30.79 4.23
N SER A 362 10.58 -32.08 3.90
CA SER A 362 11.70 -33.00 4.18
C SER A 362 13.04 -32.45 3.70
N ASN A 363 13.10 -31.88 2.49
CA ASN A 363 14.33 -31.29 1.95
C ASN A 363 14.82 -30.10 2.77
N SER A 364 13.92 -29.22 3.18
CA SER A 364 14.26 -28.06 4.01
C SER A 364 14.75 -28.50 5.40
N ILE A 365 14.17 -29.57 5.96
CA ILE A 365 14.59 -30.15 7.24
C ILE A 365 15.98 -30.78 7.12
N MET A 366 16.26 -31.51 6.05
CA MET A 366 17.60 -32.06 5.78
C MET A 366 18.64 -30.94 5.74
N GLN A 367 18.38 -29.88 4.96
CA GLN A 367 19.28 -28.71 4.88
C GLN A 367 19.46 -27.98 6.21
N ILE A 368 18.40 -27.90 7.03
CA ILE A 368 18.50 -27.34 8.37
C ILE A 368 19.43 -28.20 9.23
N ASN A 369 19.23 -29.52 9.24
CA ASN A 369 20.02 -30.45 10.05
C ASN A 369 21.48 -30.61 9.60
N GLU A 370 21.86 -30.10 8.42
CA GLU A 370 23.27 -29.97 7.99
C GLU A 370 24.00 -28.78 8.66
N SER A 371 23.27 -27.93 9.39
CA SER A 371 23.82 -26.80 10.13
C SER A 371 24.05 -27.15 11.61
N GLU A 372 24.93 -26.43 12.29
CA GLU A 372 25.17 -26.60 13.74
C GLU A 372 24.03 -26.04 14.60
N MET A 373 23.26 -25.09 14.07
CA MET A 373 22.14 -24.47 14.78
C MET A 373 21.18 -23.76 13.83
N LEU A 374 19.90 -23.78 14.20
CA LEU A 374 18.83 -23.06 13.52
C LEU A 374 18.49 -21.77 14.26
N VAL A 375 18.70 -20.63 13.61
CA VAL A 375 18.27 -19.32 14.11
C VAL A 375 16.98 -18.91 13.41
N ILE A 376 15.95 -18.56 14.17
CA ILE A 376 14.67 -18.07 13.68
C ILE A 376 14.46 -16.67 14.26
N GLY A 377 14.41 -15.67 13.38
CA GLY A 377 14.31 -14.26 13.78
C GLY A 377 14.32 -13.37 12.55
N GLY A 378 14.59 -12.07 12.69
CA GLY A 378 14.79 -11.26 11.49
C GLY A 378 13.50 -10.80 10.79
N GLY A 379 12.40 -10.59 11.54
CA GLY A 379 11.14 -10.08 11.01
C GLY A 379 10.00 -10.04 12.05
N GLY A 380 8.87 -9.42 11.72
CA GLY A 380 7.63 -9.55 12.50
C GLY A 380 6.92 -10.87 12.17
N LEU A 381 7.19 -11.97 12.88
CA LEU A 381 6.76 -13.32 12.47
C LEU A 381 5.37 -13.74 12.98
N PHE A 382 4.98 -13.34 14.19
CA PHE A 382 3.66 -13.65 14.78
C PHE A 382 2.57 -12.68 14.30
N LEU A 383 2.17 -12.84 13.04
CA LEU A 383 1.09 -12.07 12.39
C LEU A 383 -0.02 -13.03 11.94
N PRO A 384 -1.31 -12.75 12.23
CA PRO A 384 -2.41 -13.65 11.85
C PRO A 384 -2.76 -13.63 10.35
N ASP A 385 -2.41 -12.55 9.66
CA ASP A 385 -2.88 -12.24 8.30
C ASP A 385 -1.74 -12.29 7.25
N THR A 386 -0.50 -12.52 7.67
CA THR A 386 0.67 -12.53 6.78
C THR A 386 1.15 -13.97 6.61
N ASN A 387 1.24 -14.45 5.35
CA ASN A 387 1.54 -15.85 5.03
C ASN A 387 0.60 -16.85 5.75
N LYS A 388 -0.71 -16.54 5.77
CA LYS A 388 -1.73 -17.37 6.43
C LYS A 388 -1.69 -18.80 5.88
N ASN A 389 -1.65 -19.77 6.78
CA ASN A 389 -1.56 -21.19 6.47
C ASN A 389 -2.23 -22.02 7.58
N ASN A 390 -2.65 -23.24 7.23
CA ASN A 390 -3.29 -24.17 8.16
C ASN A 390 -2.28 -25.19 8.74
N ILE A 391 -0.99 -24.85 8.76
CA ILE A 391 0.09 -25.76 9.22
C ILE A 391 0.53 -25.37 10.63
N SER A 392 0.92 -24.11 10.83
CA SER A 392 1.45 -23.64 12.11
C SER A 392 0.63 -22.50 12.73
N GLY A 393 -0.21 -21.81 11.96
CA GLY A 393 -0.96 -20.62 12.41
C GLY A 393 -0.12 -19.34 12.51
N TRP A 394 1.12 -19.33 11.98
CA TRP A 394 1.97 -18.13 11.86
C TRP A 394 2.87 -18.24 10.63
N GLN A 395 3.69 -17.21 10.37
CA GLN A 395 4.38 -17.08 9.07
C GLN A 395 5.30 -18.25 8.71
N TRP A 396 5.94 -18.89 9.69
CA TRP A 396 6.79 -20.05 9.42
C TRP A 396 5.92 -21.29 9.40
N ALA A 397 5.59 -21.76 8.19
CA ALA A 397 4.72 -22.91 7.97
C ALA A 397 5.43 -24.24 8.27
N CYS A 398 5.72 -24.47 9.55
CA CYS A 398 6.36 -25.65 10.12
C CYS A 398 5.41 -26.27 11.16
N GLY A 399 4.84 -27.43 10.85
CA GLY A 399 3.96 -28.15 11.76
C GLY A 399 4.74 -28.94 12.81
N LYS A 400 4.05 -29.45 13.84
CA LYS A 400 4.63 -30.22 14.95
C LYS A 400 5.54 -31.36 14.48
N ASP A 401 5.10 -32.16 13.49
CA ASP A 401 5.89 -33.30 12.99
C ASP A 401 7.18 -32.87 12.29
N SER A 402 7.14 -31.76 11.55
CA SER A 402 8.33 -31.19 10.90
C SER A 402 9.29 -30.59 11.92
N LEU A 403 8.75 -29.90 12.93
CA LEU A 403 9.52 -29.33 14.04
C LEU A 403 10.25 -30.42 14.83
N ASN A 404 9.60 -31.56 15.08
CA ASN A 404 10.19 -32.68 15.81
C ASN A 404 11.35 -33.36 15.06
N GLN A 405 11.36 -33.27 13.73
CA GLN A 405 12.45 -33.81 12.89
C GLN A 405 13.69 -32.91 12.85
N ILE A 406 13.62 -31.69 13.38
CA ILE A 406 14.80 -30.82 13.54
C ILE A 406 15.59 -31.31 14.76
N LYS A 407 16.83 -31.77 14.51
CA LYS A 407 17.69 -32.43 15.52
C LYS A 407 18.68 -31.49 16.19
N ILE A 408 18.91 -30.33 15.58
CA ILE A 408 19.89 -29.34 16.02
C ILE A 408 19.25 -28.30 16.95
N PRO A 409 20.05 -27.55 17.75
CA PRO A 409 19.54 -26.49 18.59
C PRO A 409 18.75 -25.42 17.82
N ILE A 410 17.63 -25.00 18.38
CA ILE A 410 16.77 -23.96 17.82
C ILE A 410 16.84 -22.70 18.68
N VAL A 411 17.20 -21.59 18.06
CA VAL A 411 17.30 -20.26 18.67
C VAL A 411 16.25 -19.34 18.08
N PHE A 412 15.26 -18.97 18.88
CA PHE A 412 14.29 -17.94 18.54
C PHE A 412 14.80 -16.59 19.02
N PHE A 413 14.96 -15.62 18.11
CA PHE A 413 15.75 -14.43 18.39
C PHE A 413 15.01 -13.13 18.04
N ALA A 414 14.66 -12.38 19.09
CA ALA A 414 14.08 -11.03 19.04
C ALA A 414 12.80 -10.91 18.21
N VAL A 415 11.92 -11.91 18.28
CA VAL A 415 10.61 -11.85 17.63
C VAL A 415 9.56 -11.31 18.61
N GLY A 416 8.69 -10.43 18.11
CA GLY A 416 7.62 -9.81 18.89
C GLY A 416 6.25 -10.41 18.59
N TYR A 417 5.33 -10.25 19.53
CA TYR A 417 3.91 -10.50 19.34
C TYR A 417 3.28 -9.34 18.55
N ASN A 418 2.66 -9.61 17.40
CA ASN A 418 2.18 -8.56 16.47
C ASN A 418 0.67 -8.62 16.17
N TYR A 419 -0.14 -9.04 17.14
CA TYR A 419 -1.59 -8.94 17.05
C TYR A 419 -2.05 -7.54 17.47
N PHE A 420 -2.99 -6.96 16.72
CA PHE A 420 -3.65 -5.72 17.09
C PHE A 420 -4.68 -5.97 18.20
N LYS A 421 -5.08 -4.90 18.88
CA LYS A 421 -6.16 -4.93 19.88
C LYS A 421 -7.43 -5.54 19.27
N GLY A 422 -8.05 -6.48 19.99
CA GLY A 422 -9.22 -7.22 19.53
C GLY A 422 -8.92 -8.43 18.62
N GLN A 423 -7.67 -8.64 18.20
CA GLN A 423 -7.30 -9.88 17.50
C GLN A 423 -6.92 -10.97 18.50
N HIS A 424 -7.47 -12.16 18.30
CA HIS A 424 -7.22 -13.32 19.13
C HIS A 424 -6.47 -14.40 18.34
N PRO A 425 -5.38 -14.98 18.88
CA PRO A 425 -4.70 -16.08 18.21
C PRO A 425 -5.56 -17.35 18.14
N GLU A 426 -5.54 -18.00 16.99
CA GLU A 426 -6.26 -19.26 16.75
C GLU A 426 -5.62 -20.42 17.55
N SER A 427 -6.40 -21.45 17.90
CA SER A 427 -5.93 -22.61 18.67
C SER A 427 -4.74 -23.31 18.01
N LEU A 428 -4.76 -23.44 16.68
CA LEU A 428 -3.66 -24.01 15.89
C LEU A 428 -2.34 -23.28 16.16
N PHE A 429 -2.36 -21.94 16.21
CA PHE A 429 -1.17 -21.16 16.51
C PHE A 429 -0.69 -21.40 17.93
N VAL A 430 -1.59 -21.37 18.92
CA VAL A 430 -1.24 -21.54 20.33
C VAL A 430 -0.62 -22.91 20.59
N GLU A 431 -1.19 -23.97 20.03
CA GLU A 431 -0.66 -25.32 20.17
C GLU A 431 0.73 -25.48 19.54
N ASN A 432 0.93 -24.95 18.33
CA ASN A 432 2.24 -25.00 17.66
C ASN A 432 3.26 -24.13 18.39
N LEU A 433 2.86 -22.96 18.90
CA LEU A 433 3.72 -22.09 19.70
C LEU A 433 4.20 -22.79 20.97
N LYS A 434 3.31 -23.51 21.66
CA LYS A 434 3.66 -24.28 22.87
C LYS A 434 4.70 -25.35 22.59
N GLU A 435 4.53 -26.13 21.51
CA GLU A 435 5.52 -27.14 21.11
C GLU A 435 6.84 -26.49 20.67
N PHE A 436 6.76 -25.35 19.96
CA PHE A 436 7.93 -24.61 19.53
C PHE A 436 8.74 -24.04 20.71
N VAL A 437 8.09 -23.48 21.73
CA VAL A 437 8.74 -23.06 22.98
C VAL A 437 9.39 -24.26 23.66
N LYS A 438 8.70 -25.40 23.76
CA LYS A 438 9.24 -26.62 24.35
C LYS A 438 10.50 -27.11 23.60
N LYS A 439 10.48 -27.13 22.27
CA LYS A 439 11.59 -27.61 21.43
C LYS A 439 12.78 -26.65 21.35
N SER A 440 12.54 -25.34 21.51
CA SER A 440 13.60 -24.32 21.37
C SER A 440 14.67 -24.46 22.45
N SER A 441 15.94 -24.35 22.08
CA SER A 441 17.08 -24.33 23.01
C SER A 441 17.27 -22.94 23.63
N PHE A 442 16.91 -21.89 22.88
CA PHE A 442 16.84 -20.51 23.37
C PHE A 442 15.61 -19.84 22.81
N PHE A 443 14.79 -19.20 23.67
CA PHE A 443 13.56 -18.54 23.26
C PHE A 443 13.55 -17.07 23.66
N GLY A 444 14.14 -16.22 22.82
CA GLY A 444 14.29 -14.79 23.02
C GLY A 444 13.21 -13.96 22.33
N VAL A 445 12.44 -13.22 23.11
CA VAL A 445 11.34 -12.36 22.63
C VAL A 445 11.67 -10.88 22.74
N ARG A 446 11.17 -10.09 21.79
CA ARG A 446 11.66 -8.73 21.51
C ARG A 446 11.49 -7.71 22.62
N ASN A 447 10.41 -7.82 23.40
CA ASN A 447 10.02 -6.85 24.43
C ASN A 447 9.23 -7.53 25.55
N SER A 448 9.20 -6.87 26.71
CA SER A 448 8.52 -7.37 27.91
C SER A 448 7.02 -7.64 27.67
N GLY A 449 6.32 -6.78 26.94
CA GLY A 449 4.91 -6.98 26.61
C GLY A 449 4.66 -8.21 25.71
N SER A 450 5.54 -8.46 24.72
CA SER A 450 5.48 -9.69 23.91
C SER A 450 5.76 -10.93 24.77
N ARG A 451 6.71 -10.84 25.71
CA ARG A 451 7.00 -11.91 26.67
C ARG A 451 5.75 -12.26 27.47
N LYS A 452 5.12 -11.26 28.08
CA LYS A 452 3.89 -11.43 28.86
C LYS A 452 2.80 -12.08 28.02
N LYS A 453 2.55 -11.58 26.81
CA LYS A 453 1.52 -12.13 25.90
C LYS A 453 1.81 -13.58 25.50
N ILE A 454 3.07 -13.94 25.24
CA ILE A 454 3.42 -15.31 24.89
C ILE A 454 3.26 -16.24 26.09
N ILE A 455 3.67 -15.83 27.30
CA ILE A 455 3.48 -16.61 28.54
C ILE A 455 1.98 -16.85 28.80
N GLU A 456 1.14 -15.83 28.63
CA GLU A 456 -0.32 -15.96 28.74
C GLU A 456 -0.89 -17.03 27.79
N LEU A 457 -0.30 -17.21 26.60
CA LEU A 457 -0.75 -18.19 25.62
C LEU A 457 -0.23 -19.62 25.88
N VAL A 458 1.03 -19.79 26.31
CA VAL A 458 1.65 -21.12 26.44
C VAL A 458 1.62 -21.68 27.87
N GLY A 459 1.38 -20.83 28.87
CA GLY A 459 1.33 -21.14 30.29
C GLY A 459 2.60 -20.73 31.06
N THR A 460 2.43 -20.45 32.35
CA THR A 460 3.46 -19.93 33.27
C THR A 460 4.62 -20.90 33.49
N GLN A 461 4.43 -22.20 33.26
CA GLN A 461 5.50 -23.20 33.35
C GLN A 461 6.65 -22.97 32.35
N PHE A 462 6.47 -22.12 31.32
CA PHE A 462 7.51 -21.75 30.37
C PHE A 462 8.17 -20.39 30.66
N GLU A 463 7.83 -19.74 31.79
CA GLU A 463 8.27 -18.38 32.08
C GLU A 463 9.80 -18.23 32.09
N GLU A 464 10.52 -19.16 32.73
CA GLU A 464 11.99 -19.14 32.80
C GLU A 464 12.64 -19.36 31.42
N LYS A 465 11.96 -20.07 30.54
CA LYS A 465 12.45 -20.40 29.20
C LYS A 465 12.29 -19.25 28.21
N ILE A 466 11.28 -18.42 28.40
CA ILE A 466 10.98 -17.27 27.54
C ILE A 466 11.72 -16.06 28.08
N VAL A 467 12.83 -15.70 27.43
CA VAL A 467 13.72 -14.62 27.90
C VAL A 467 13.56 -13.35 27.06
N PHE A 468 13.82 -12.20 27.66
CA PHE A 468 13.89 -10.94 26.93
C PHE A 468 15.16 -10.92 26.06
N GLN A 469 14.98 -10.71 24.75
CA GLN A 469 16.05 -10.51 23.78
C GLN A 469 15.77 -9.23 22.99
N PRO A 470 16.50 -8.14 23.27
CA PRO A 470 16.34 -6.86 22.58
C PRO A 470 16.42 -6.99 21.06
N CYS A 471 15.70 -6.11 20.37
CA CYS A 471 15.72 -6.03 18.92
C CYS A 471 17.11 -5.63 18.41
N PRO A 472 17.79 -6.43 17.57
CA PRO A 472 19.12 -6.09 17.05
C PRO A 472 19.25 -4.73 16.38
N THR A 473 18.16 -4.20 15.82
CA THR A 473 18.16 -2.87 15.19
C THR A 473 18.36 -1.73 16.19
N THR A 474 18.16 -1.96 17.49
CA THR A 474 18.45 -0.97 18.54
C THR A 474 19.93 -0.85 18.86
N LEU A 475 20.77 -1.72 18.28
CA LEU A 475 22.19 -1.87 18.58
C LEU A 475 23.08 -1.56 17.37
N ILE A 476 22.53 -0.94 16.31
CA ILE A 476 23.26 -0.70 15.05
C ILE A 476 24.56 0.08 15.30
N SER A 477 24.54 1.09 16.18
CA SER A 477 25.73 1.86 16.58
C SER A 477 26.82 1.05 17.31
N LYS A 478 26.46 -0.11 17.87
CA LYS A 478 27.39 -1.05 18.52
C LYS A 478 27.90 -2.12 17.55
N LEU A 479 27.14 -2.40 16.49
CA LEU A 479 27.48 -3.42 15.48
C LEU A 479 28.28 -2.87 14.30
N TYR A 480 28.23 -1.56 14.08
CA TYR A 480 28.92 -0.91 12.98
C TYR A 480 29.70 0.30 13.50
N SER A 481 30.90 0.51 12.97
CA SER A 481 31.65 1.74 13.22
C SER A 481 30.94 2.90 12.51
N LEU A 482 30.35 3.80 13.30
CA LEU A 482 29.62 4.96 12.79
C LEU A 482 30.35 6.25 13.19
N PRO A 483 30.48 7.22 12.27
CA PRO A 483 31.01 8.54 12.62
C PRO A 483 30.08 9.23 13.62
N GLU A 484 30.63 10.16 14.39
CA GLU A 484 29.83 10.98 15.29
C GLU A 484 28.76 11.77 14.52
N LYS A 485 27.56 11.80 15.07
CA LYS A 485 26.40 12.43 14.44
C LYS A 485 26.46 13.94 14.63
N LYS A 486 26.38 14.67 13.52
CA LYS A 486 26.21 16.13 13.52
C LYS A 486 24.73 16.48 13.40
N ARG A 487 24.31 17.55 14.07
CA ARG A 487 22.94 18.07 13.99
C ARG A 487 22.68 18.67 12.60
N THR A 488 21.56 18.32 12.00
CA THR A 488 21.22 18.63 10.60
C THR A 488 19.93 19.44 10.44
N LYS A 489 19.13 19.56 11.51
CA LYS A 489 17.73 20.00 11.50
C LYS A 489 16.80 19.11 10.66
N ASN A 490 17.22 17.91 10.28
CA ASN A 490 16.37 17.00 9.52
C ASN A 490 15.46 16.19 10.47
N ILE A 491 14.16 16.19 10.17
CA ILE A 491 13.15 15.43 10.91
C ILE A 491 12.46 14.47 9.96
N ALA A 492 12.48 13.18 10.27
CA ALA A 492 11.73 12.19 9.50
C ALA A 492 10.39 11.85 10.14
N PHE A 493 9.32 11.91 9.36
CA PHE A 493 8.01 11.39 9.70
C PHE A 493 7.83 10.02 9.03
N ASN A 494 7.43 9.03 9.82
CA ASN A 494 6.97 7.74 9.32
C ASN A 494 5.53 7.48 9.80
N VAL A 495 4.58 7.50 8.87
CA VAL A 495 3.16 7.21 9.14
C VAL A 495 2.79 5.90 8.44
N ALA A 496 2.52 4.86 9.23
CA ALA A 496 2.22 3.52 8.73
C ALA A 496 0.80 3.45 8.13
N PHE A 497 0.70 3.06 6.86
CA PHE A 497 -0.59 2.92 6.15
C PHE A 497 -1.00 1.47 5.85
N ASP A 498 -0.32 0.47 6.43
CA ASP A 498 -0.86 -0.89 6.47
C ASP A 498 -1.93 -1.00 7.54
N ARG A 499 -3.03 -1.71 7.27
CA ARG A 499 -4.12 -1.93 8.26
C ARG A 499 -4.59 -0.61 8.90
N TYR A 500 -4.75 0.41 8.05
CA TYR A 500 -5.07 1.76 8.51
C TYR A 500 -6.38 1.81 9.30
N ASP A 501 -7.34 0.94 8.97
CA ASP A 501 -8.57 0.65 9.71
C ASP A 501 -8.29 0.40 11.21
N LYS A 502 -7.30 -0.45 11.52
CA LYS A 502 -6.91 -0.79 12.90
C LYS A 502 -6.01 0.24 13.57
N ARG A 503 -5.33 1.09 12.79
CA ARG A 503 -4.38 2.08 13.32
C ARG A 503 -5.07 3.36 13.72
N PHE A 504 -5.97 3.84 12.86
CA PHE A 504 -6.59 5.16 13.00
C PHE A 504 -8.07 5.07 13.34
N GLY A 505 -8.73 3.94 13.01
CA GLY A 505 -10.17 3.79 13.16
C GLY A 505 -10.94 4.87 12.40
N LYS A 506 -12.05 5.32 12.99
CA LYS A 506 -12.95 6.32 12.39
C LYS A 506 -12.36 7.72 12.31
N ASN A 507 -11.29 8.00 13.07
CA ASN A 507 -10.67 9.33 13.17
C ASN A 507 -9.50 9.53 12.20
N ILE A 508 -9.36 8.69 11.19
CA ILE A 508 -8.23 8.71 10.25
C ILE A 508 -7.94 10.09 9.65
N TYR A 509 -8.96 10.79 9.16
CA TYR A 509 -8.77 12.10 8.52
C TYR A 509 -8.30 13.15 9.52
N LEU A 510 -8.88 13.17 10.73
CA LEU A 510 -8.49 14.07 11.81
C LEU A 510 -7.04 13.80 12.22
N ILE A 511 -6.70 12.54 12.55
CA ILE A 511 -5.36 12.15 12.99
C ILE A 511 -4.30 12.53 11.94
N LEU A 512 -4.53 12.21 10.66
CA LEU A 512 -3.56 12.53 9.61
C LEU A 512 -3.38 14.04 9.42
N SER A 513 -4.48 14.81 9.46
CA SER A 513 -4.39 16.27 9.38
C SER A 513 -3.63 16.89 10.56
N GLN A 514 -3.78 16.33 11.76
CA GLN A 514 -3.10 16.79 12.97
C GLN A 514 -1.60 16.45 12.95
N ILE A 515 -1.22 15.25 12.48
CA ILE A 515 0.19 14.90 12.28
C ILE A 515 0.82 15.83 11.22
N ALA A 516 0.11 16.12 10.12
CA ALA A 516 0.59 17.04 9.09
C ALA A 516 0.72 18.49 9.60
N SER A 517 -0.22 18.94 10.44
CA SER A 517 -0.15 20.23 11.13
C SER A 517 1.08 20.34 12.04
N ALA A 518 1.40 19.28 12.80
CA ALA A 518 2.64 19.25 13.59
C ALA A 518 3.89 19.35 12.70
N ALA A 519 3.90 18.65 11.56
CA ALA A 519 4.99 18.75 10.59
C ALA A 519 5.12 20.19 10.04
N LYS A 520 4.01 20.87 9.74
CA LYS A 520 4.01 22.27 9.30
C LYS A 520 4.62 23.20 10.34
N ARG A 521 4.25 23.05 11.61
CA ARG A 521 4.79 23.87 12.70
C ARG A 521 6.30 23.69 12.89
N LEU A 522 6.81 22.49 12.65
CA LEU A 522 8.25 22.22 12.69
C LEU A 522 8.96 22.80 11.47
N ASP A 523 8.35 22.72 10.29
CA ASP A 523 8.81 23.43 9.09
C ASP A 523 8.89 24.95 9.32
N ASP A 524 7.87 25.57 9.94
CA ASP A 524 7.85 26.99 10.27
C ASP A 524 9.01 27.43 11.20
N LEU A 525 9.55 26.49 12.00
CA LEU A 525 10.74 26.71 12.84
C LEU A 525 12.07 26.48 12.09
N GLY A 526 12.02 26.16 10.79
CA GLY A 526 13.17 25.94 9.92
C GLY A 526 13.78 24.54 10.03
N TYR A 527 12.99 23.53 10.38
CA TYR A 527 13.39 22.12 10.28
C TYR A 527 13.07 21.56 8.89
N ASN A 528 13.94 20.69 8.37
CA ASN A 528 13.73 20.02 7.09
C ASN A 528 12.88 18.77 7.30
N ILE A 529 11.72 18.71 6.65
CA ILE A 529 10.76 17.60 6.82
C ILE A 529 11.03 16.50 5.77
N TYR A 530 11.16 15.27 6.23
CA TYR A 530 11.30 14.08 5.41
C TYR A 530 10.13 13.13 5.65
N LEU A 531 9.46 12.69 4.59
CA LEU A 531 8.50 11.58 4.67
C LEU A 531 9.25 10.28 4.35
N VAL A 532 9.43 9.39 5.33
CA VAL A 532 10.12 8.11 5.12
C VAL A 532 9.13 6.94 5.05
N ASN A 533 9.19 6.20 3.94
CA ASN A 533 8.31 5.07 3.66
C ASN A 533 9.04 3.75 3.92
N HIS A 534 8.54 2.93 4.84
CA HIS A 534 9.07 1.57 5.05
C HIS A 534 8.41 0.56 4.13
N ILE A 535 7.17 0.84 3.74
CA ILE A 535 6.45 0.18 2.66
C ILE A 535 5.85 1.23 1.73
N LYS A 536 5.58 0.87 0.47
CA LYS A 536 5.00 1.79 -0.52
C LYS A 536 3.74 2.53 -0.05
N LYS A 537 2.87 1.85 0.72
CA LYS A 537 1.62 2.43 1.23
C LYS A 537 1.84 3.63 2.18
N ASP A 538 2.98 3.71 2.87
CA ASP A 538 3.27 4.84 3.77
C ASP A 538 3.29 6.19 3.03
N ALA A 539 3.59 6.16 1.73
CA ALA A 539 3.60 7.34 0.88
C ALA A 539 2.22 8.02 0.79
N THR A 540 1.12 7.33 1.12
CA THR A 540 -0.22 7.93 1.16
C THR A 540 -0.30 9.12 2.13
N PHE A 541 0.56 9.17 3.17
CA PHE A 541 0.62 10.33 4.06
C PHE A 541 1.02 11.62 3.36
N SER A 542 1.69 11.54 2.20
CA SER A 542 2.01 12.73 1.39
C SER A 542 0.78 13.58 1.10
N LEU A 543 -0.39 12.96 0.92
CA LEU A 543 -1.64 13.66 0.64
C LEU A 543 -2.01 14.65 1.76
N SER A 544 -1.78 14.26 3.02
CA SER A 544 -2.04 15.13 4.17
C SER A 544 -0.98 16.23 4.33
N LEU A 545 0.28 15.94 4.00
CA LEU A 545 1.34 16.95 3.95
C LEU A 545 1.10 17.98 2.85
N ASP A 546 0.69 17.52 1.66
CA ASP A 546 0.31 18.37 0.53
C ASP A 546 -0.86 19.29 0.91
N ASN A 547 -1.90 18.73 1.53
CA ASN A 547 -3.05 19.51 2.01
C ASN A 547 -2.65 20.56 3.05
N ALA A 548 -1.76 20.21 3.97
CA ALA A 548 -1.22 21.13 4.98
C ALA A 548 -0.13 22.07 4.42
N SER A 549 0.17 22.03 3.12
CA SER A 549 1.20 22.84 2.47
C SER A 549 2.58 22.72 3.14
N VAL A 550 2.93 21.53 3.61
CA VAL A 550 4.25 21.24 4.19
C VAL A 550 5.24 20.99 3.05
N PRO A 551 6.38 21.70 2.96
CA PRO A 551 7.47 21.31 2.08
C PRO A 551 8.16 20.07 2.67
N TYR A 552 8.30 18.99 1.89
CA TYR A 552 8.93 17.77 2.37
C TYR A 552 9.72 17.03 1.27
N VAL A 553 10.67 16.21 1.70
CA VAL A 553 11.38 15.26 0.83
C VAL A 553 10.80 13.87 1.05
N ASN A 554 10.22 13.28 0.00
CA ASN A 554 9.74 11.91 0.04
C ASN A 554 10.89 10.90 -0.15
N VAL A 555 11.08 10.01 0.82
CA VAL A 555 12.13 8.98 0.81
C VAL A 555 11.47 7.60 0.86
N ASP A 556 11.44 6.94 -0.29
CA ASP A 556 10.97 5.55 -0.39
C ASP A 556 12.11 4.57 -0.09
N LEU A 557 12.07 3.96 1.10
CA LEU A 557 12.95 2.86 1.50
C LEU A 557 12.30 1.50 1.24
N SER A 558 11.08 1.44 0.70
CA SER A 558 10.39 0.17 0.44
C SER A 558 11.17 -0.70 -0.53
N GLY A 559 11.52 -1.89 -0.06
CA GLY A 559 12.34 -2.84 -0.79
C GLY A 559 13.73 -2.32 -1.13
N GLU A 560 14.28 -1.37 -0.37
CA GLU A 560 15.69 -0.98 -0.46
C GLU A 560 16.58 -1.89 0.41
N PHE A 561 17.90 -1.69 0.32
CA PHE A 561 18.89 -2.44 1.08
C PHE A 561 19.22 -1.77 2.43
N PRO A 562 19.66 -2.55 3.44
CA PRO A 562 19.95 -2.03 4.77
C PRO A 562 20.89 -0.81 4.80
N ASP A 563 21.95 -0.81 4.00
CA ASP A 563 22.98 0.24 4.03
C ASP A 563 22.38 1.60 3.65
N LYS A 564 21.51 1.66 2.64
CA LYS A 564 20.83 2.89 2.21
C LYS A 564 19.93 3.46 3.30
N ALA A 565 19.23 2.60 4.03
CA ALA A 565 18.36 3.03 5.11
C ALA A 565 19.16 3.50 6.34
N ILE A 566 20.28 2.84 6.65
CA ILE A 566 21.22 3.28 7.68
C ILE A 566 21.81 4.66 7.31
N GLU A 567 22.26 4.84 6.07
CA GLU A 567 22.76 6.13 5.57
C GLU A 567 21.73 7.24 5.67
N PHE A 568 20.46 6.95 5.33
CA PHE A 568 19.37 7.89 5.48
C PHE A 568 19.17 8.31 6.94
N TYR A 569 18.97 7.35 7.85
CA TYR A 569 18.69 7.66 9.25
C TYR A 569 19.87 8.33 9.97
N LYS A 570 21.11 8.07 9.55
CA LYS A 570 22.28 8.81 10.06
C LYS A 570 22.18 10.31 9.83
N GLN A 571 21.48 10.74 8.78
CA GLN A 571 21.28 12.15 8.45
C GLN A 571 20.08 12.79 9.18
N MET A 572 19.30 12.03 9.96
CA MET A 572 18.08 12.53 10.63
C MET A 572 18.35 12.84 12.09
N ASP A 573 18.03 14.04 12.57
CA ASP A 573 18.17 14.37 13.99
C ASP A 573 17.11 13.66 14.84
N VAL A 574 15.86 13.69 14.38
CA VAL A 574 14.71 13.11 15.08
C VAL A 574 13.83 12.33 14.10
N VAL A 575 13.30 11.20 14.55
CA VAL A 575 12.29 10.44 13.81
C VAL A 575 10.99 10.38 14.62
N ILE A 576 9.91 10.88 14.02
CA ILE A 576 8.55 10.80 14.53
C ILE A 576 7.86 9.65 13.82
N GLY A 577 7.73 8.50 14.49
CA GLY A 577 7.48 7.22 13.82
C GLY A 577 6.31 6.43 14.37
N MET A 578 5.51 5.86 13.45
CA MET A 578 4.36 4.99 13.74
C MET A 578 4.63 3.49 13.48
N ARG A 579 5.82 3.14 12.97
CA ARG A 579 6.27 1.73 12.87
C ARG A 579 7.25 1.37 13.99
N GLY A 580 7.21 0.11 14.41
CA GLY A 580 8.18 -0.44 15.38
C GLY A 580 9.65 -0.28 14.94
N HIS A 581 9.96 -0.48 13.65
CA HIS A 581 11.32 -0.26 13.16
C HIS A 581 11.60 1.21 12.79
N ALA A 582 10.58 2.06 12.65
CA ALA A 582 10.77 3.51 12.52
C ALA A 582 11.07 4.20 13.86
N GLN A 583 11.02 3.46 14.98
CA GLN A 583 11.57 3.90 16.28
C GLN A 583 12.87 3.14 16.63
N MET A 584 12.93 1.82 16.41
CA MET A 584 14.09 1.02 16.85
C MET A 584 15.35 1.26 16.01
N ILE A 585 15.23 1.42 14.68
CA ILE A 585 16.39 1.71 13.82
C ILE A 585 16.97 3.10 14.13
N PRO A 586 16.15 4.17 14.19
CA PRO A 586 16.67 5.48 14.58
C PRO A 586 17.26 5.50 15.99
N PHE A 587 16.60 4.82 16.95
CA PHE A 587 17.15 4.64 18.29
C PHE A 587 18.55 4.03 18.22
N GLY A 588 18.75 2.94 17.47
CA GLY A 588 20.06 2.29 17.32
C GLY A 588 21.08 3.08 16.49
N LEU A 589 20.67 4.19 15.86
CA LEU A 589 21.52 5.09 15.06
C LEU A 589 21.75 6.45 15.73
N ASN A 590 21.48 6.54 17.04
CA ASN A 590 21.63 7.77 17.82
C ASN A 590 20.78 8.93 17.28
N CYS A 591 19.60 8.63 16.74
CA CYS A 591 18.59 9.64 16.44
C CYS A 591 17.68 9.84 17.65
N GLY A 592 17.18 11.06 17.83
CA GLY A 592 16.01 11.28 18.67
C GLY A 592 14.80 10.53 18.11
N ILE A 593 13.89 10.12 18.99
CA ILE A 593 12.64 9.45 18.61
C ILE A 593 11.44 10.09 19.29
N ILE A 594 10.31 10.15 18.57
CA ILE A 594 8.97 10.34 19.12
C ILE A 594 8.11 9.23 18.53
N THR A 595 7.42 8.50 19.39
CA THR A 595 6.64 7.33 18.99
C THR A 595 5.17 7.69 18.88
N LEU A 596 4.62 7.60 17.67
CA LEU A 596 3.19 7.70 17.41
C LEU A 596 2.55 6.33 17.63
N GLY A 597 1.96 6.13 18.80
CA GLY A 597 1.34 4.90 19.23
C GLY A 597 0.07 4.57 18.48
N SER A 598 0.14 3.55 17.61
CA SER A 598 -1.02 2.92 16.94
C SER A 598 -1.14 1.42 17.25
N HIS A 599 -0.26 0.90 18.09
CA HIS A 599 -0.17 -0.51 18.44
C HIS A 599 0.68 -0.70 19.71
N ASP A 600 0.22 -1.54 20.65
CA ASP A 600 0.85 -1.77 21.96
C ASP A 600 2.35 -2.06 21.91
N LYS A 601 2.83 -2.82 20.91
CA LYS A 601 4.25 -3.16 20.76
C LYS A 601 5.18 -1.95 20.66
N MET A 602 4.63 -0.81 20.25
CA MET A 602 5.36 0.44 20.19
C MET A 602 5.59 1.01 21.58
N LYS A 603 4.57 0.92 22.44
CA LYS A 603 4.64 1.33 23.84
C LYS A 603 5.57 0.39 24.63
N TRP A 604 5.45 -0.93 24.44
CA TRP A 604 6.29 -1.92 25.14
C TRP A 604 7.79 -1.70 24.94
N PHE A 605 8.22 -1.29 23.74
CA PHE A 605 9.63 -0.95 23.53
C PHE A 605 10.07 0.25 24.37
N LEU A 606 9.23 1.29 24.47
CA LEU A 606 9.53 2.47 25.27
C LEU A 606 9.52 2.19 26.77
N GLU A 607 8.67 1.26 27.23
CA GLU A 607 8.70 0.73 28.59
C GLU A 607 10.03 0.04 28.89
N ASP A 608 10.51 -0.83 27.98
CA ASP A 608 11.79 -1.54 28.15
C ASP A 608 13.02 -0.62 28.24
N ILE A 609 12.91 0.62 27.75
CA ILE A 609 14.00 1.61 27.78
C ILE A 609 13.70 2.79 28.73
N ASP A 610 12.72 2.68 29.63
CA ASP A 610 12.31 3.74 30.56
C ASP A 610 12.10 5.11 29.88
N SER A 611 11.45 5.12 28.72
CA SER A 611 11.27 6.32 27.89
C SER A 611 9.83 6.49 27.40
N LEU A 612 8.85 6.20 28.25
CA LEU A 612 7.44 6.45 27.98
C LEU A 612 7.12 7.93 27.73
N ASP A 613 7.98 8.85 28.19
CA ASP A 613 7.89 10.27 27.87
C ASP A 613 8.05 10.56 26.36
N PHE A 614 8.51 9.60 25.55
CA PHE A 614 8.59 9.72 24.09
C PHE A 614 7.30 9.27 23.36
N TYR A 615 6.36 8.63 24.08
CA TYR A 615 5.14 8.06 23.50
C TYR A 615 4.03 9.11 23.35
N ILE A 616 3.29 9.05 22.25
CA ILE A 616 2.03 9.77 22.04
C ILE A 616 1.01 8.75 21.56
N ASP A 617 -0.10 8.58 22.27
CA ASP A 617 -1.21 7.79 21.75
C ASP A 617 -1.96 8.63 20.71
N ILE A 618 -2.09 8.14 19.48
CA ILE A 618 -2.75 8.92 18.42
C ILE A 618 -4.28 8.86 18.52
N THR A 619 -4.81 7.99 19.38
CA THR A 619 -6.24 7.78 19.56
C THR A 619 -6.81 8.52 20.77
N GLU A 620 -5.93 8.99 21.68
CA GLU A 620 -6.28 9.79 22.84
C GLU A 620 -6.29 11.28 22.44
N GLU A 621 -7.44 11.94 22.59
CA GLU A 621 -7.64 13.36 22.25
C GLU A 621 -7.07 13.76 20.86
N PRO A 622 -7.48 13.08 19.77
CA PRO A 622 -6.90 13.27 18.44
C PRO A 622 -6.98 14.72 17.93
N GLU A 623 -7.91 15.53 18.42
CA GLU A 623 -8.05 16.96 18.13
C GLU A 623 -6.87 17.82 18.60
N TYR A 624 -6.12 17.38 19.62
CA TYR A 624 -4.93 18.08 20.15
C TYR A 624 -3.61 17.40 19.74
N LEU A 625 -3.66 16.42 18.83
CA LEU A 625 -2.50 15.63 18.44
C LEU A 625 -1.37 16.49 17.84
N SER A 626 -1.67 17.58 17.12
CA SER A 626 -0.65 18.51 16.63
C SER A 626 0.14 19.15 17.78
N ASP A 627 -0.55 19.60 18.83
CA ASP A 627 0.05 20.17 20.03
C ASP A 627 0.84 19.14 20.82
N ALA A 628 0.31 17.93 20.98
CA ALA A 628 1.01 16.84 21.65
C ALA A 628 2.36 16.52 20.98
N ILE A 629 2.38 16.42 19.64
CA ILE A 629 3.61 16.16 18.86
C ILE A 629 4.58 17.33 18.99
N PHE A 630 4.10 18.56 18.75
CA PHE A 630 4.94 19.75 18.77
C PHE A 630 5.55 20.01 20.16
N ASN A 631 4.74 19.98 21.22
CA ASN A 631 5.20 20.22 22.58
C ASN A 631 6.21 19.16 23.04
N LYS A 632 5.97 17.88 22.68
CA LYS A 632 6.91 16.80 22.97
C LYS A 632 8.24 16.99 22.25
N PHE A 633 8.19 17.40 20.98
CA PHE A 633 9.39 17.74 20.23
C PHE A 633 10.17 18.89 20.88
N MET A 634 9.50 19.98 21.25
CA MET A 634 10.16 21.15 21.86
C MET A 634 10.72 20.84 23.26
N CYS A 635 10.08 19.93 24.00
CA CYS A 635 10.55 19.47 25.30
C CYS A 635 11.81 18.60 25.21
N LEU A 636 11.89 17.73 24.21
CA LEU A 636 12.98 16.75 24.08
C LEU A 636 14.14 17.22 23.18
N TYR A 637 13.85 18.04 22.17
CA TYR A 637 14.76 18.32 21.04
C TYR A 637 14.80 19.80 20.61
N GLY A 638 14.05 20.69 21.28
CA GLY A 638 13.87 22.09 20.88
C GLY A 638 15.16 22.92 20.85
N ASP A 639 16.16 22.56 21.66
CA ASP A 639 17.47 23.21 21.69
C ASP A 639 18.60 22.18 21.81
N ASN A 640 19.86 22.65 21.74
CA ASN A 640 21.04 21.78 21.81
C ASN A 640 21.15 21.05 23.15
N TYR A 641 20.78 21.69 24.26
CA TYR A 641 20.89 21.11 25.59
C TYR A 641 19.92 19.93 25.76
N LYS A 642 18.63 20.16 25.45
CA LYS A 642 17.59 19.13 25.48
C LYS A 642 17.92 17.98 24.54
N PHE A 643 18.33 18.30 23.31
CA PHE A 643 18.71 17.28 22.33
C PHE A 643 19.86 16.41 22.86
N ASN A 644 20.96 17.02 23.33
CA ASN A 644 22.12 16.28 23.82
C ASN A 644 21.78 15.41 25.04
N ASN A 645 20.98 15.93 25.98
CA ASN A 645 20.51 15.16 27.14
C ASN A 645 19.67 13.94 26.71
N THR A 646 18.73 14.14 25.78
CA THR A 646 17.90 13.04 25.26
C THR A 646 18.74 12.00 24.51
N ILE A 647 19.72 12.41 23.69
CA ILE A 647 20.63 11.48 23.02
C ILE A 647 21.51 10.72 24.01
N GLN A 648 21.96 11.34 25.11
CA GLN A 648 22.69 10.64 26.17
C GLN A 648 21.83 9.56 26.85
N ARG A 649 20.55 9.87 27.14
CA ARG A 649 19.58 8.86 27.64
C ARG A 649 19.47 7.66 26.69
N ILE A 650 19.34 7.92 25.39
CA ILE A 650 19.29 6.88 24.36
C ILE A 650 20.55 6.01 24.36
N LYS A 651 21.75 6.63 24.34
CA LYS A 651 23.03 5.90 24.34
C LYS A 651 23.18 5.00 25.57
N LYS A 652 22.83 5.51 26.76
CA LYS A 652 22.83 4.71 27.99
C LYS A 652 21.94 3.48 27.88
N LYS A 653 20.73 3.63 27.33
CA LYS A 653 19.82 2.50 27.11
C LYS A 653 20.29 1.54 26.02
N GLN A 654 21.01 2.01 25.00
CA GLN A 654 21.68 1.10 24.07
C GLN A 654 22.71 0.21 24.77
N ASP A 655 23.47 0.74 25.72
CA ASP A 655 24.44 -0.04 26.51
C ASP A 655 23.75 -1.13 27.34
N ASP A 656 22.65 -0.78 28.02
CA ASP A 656 21.83 -1.74 28.77
C ASP A 656 21.34 -2.89 27.87
N LEU A 657 20.76 -2.56 26.71
CA LEU A 657 20.27 -3.55 25.74
C LEU A 657 21.40 -4.38 25.11
N TYR A 658 22.58 -3.79 24.91
CA TYR A 658 23.75 -4.48 24.39
C TYR A 658 24.27 -5.52 25.39
N ASN A 659 24.35 -5.16 26.67
CA ASN A 659 24.76 -6.08 27.74
C ASN A 659 23.81 -7.27 27.87
N ILE A 660 22.49 -7.03 27.81
CA ILE A 660 21.49 -8.11 27.80
C ILE A 660 21.71 -9.03 26.61
N THR A 661 21.95 -8.45 25.42
CA THR A 661 22.19 -9.22 24.20
C THR A 661 23.48 -10.04 24.29
N LEU A 662 24.57 -9.48 24.80
CA LEU A 662 25.83 -10.22 24.99
C LEU A 662 25.67 -11.38 25.96
N SER A 663 24.99 -11.16 27.10
CA SER A 663 24.67 -12.23 28.06
C SER A 663 23.88 -13.36 27.41
N ASN A 664 22.87 -13.03 26.60
CA ASN A 664 22.10 -14.02 25.86
C ASN A 664 22.93 -14.72 24.79
N MET A 665 23.81 -14.00 24.10
CA MET A 665 24.72 -14.57 23.11
C MET A 665 25.72 -15.53 23.73
N HIS A 666 26.22 -15.29 24.94
CA HIS A 666 27.05 -16.24 25.67
C HIS A 666 26.32 -17.58 25.89
N LYS A 667 25.04 -17.53 26.29
CA LYS A 667 24.19 -18.73 26.44
C LYS A 667 24.00 -19.45 25.11
N ILE A 668 23.72 -18.70 24.04
CA ILE A 668 23.51 -19.25 22.70
C ILE A 668 24.78 -19.92 22.16
N LEU A 669 25.94 -19.26 22.26
CA LEU A 669 27.20 -19.79 21.74
C LEU A 669 27.71 -21.00 22.52
N HIS A 670 27.32 -21.16 23.79
CA HIS A 670 27.61 -22.37 24.54
C HIS A 670 26.92 -23.61 23.93
N LEU A 671 25.76 -23.43 23.27
CA LEU A 671 25.07 -24.51 22.55
C LEU A 671 25.86 -25.03 21.33
N LEU A 672 26.79 -24.25 20.79
CA LEU A 672 27.67 -24.68 19.71
C LEU A 672 28.86 -25.50 20.23
N LYS A 673 29.32 -25.24 21.46
CA LYS A 673 30.46 -25.95 22.05
C LYS A 673 30.09 -27.37 22.50
N ASN A 674 28.88 -27.55 23.03
CA ASN A 674 28.40 -28.84 23.55
C ASN A 674 27.98 -29.84 22.45
N GLN A 675 28.35 -29.61 21.18
CA GLN A 675 28.13 -30.54 20.07
C GLN A 675 29.41 -31.26 19.61
N VAL A 676 30.57 -30.89 20.18
CA VAL A 676 31.90 -31.47 19.85
C VAL A 676 32.34 -32.52 20.87
N ASP A 677 31.59 -32.68 21.97
CA ASP A 677 31.71 -33.78 22.95
C ASP A 677 30.55 -34.78 22.75
#